data_AF-A0A142Y4U2-F1
#
_entry.id   AF-A0A142Y4U2-F1
#
_cell.length_a   1.000
_cell.length_b   1.000
_cell.length_c   1.000
_cell.angle_alpha   90.00
_cell.angle_beta   90.00
_cell.angle_gamma   90.00
#
_symmetry.space_group_name_H-M   'P 1'
#
loop_
_entity.id
_entity.type
_entity.pdbx_description
1 polymer ?
#
loop_
_entity_poly.entity_id
_entity_poly.type
_entity_poly.pdbx_seq_one_letter_code
_entity_poly.pdbx_strand_id
1 'polypeptide(L)'
;MMKSFTAALPVLVRLLQCIAMLGGAWSLGIKEAQAQPLKIFVLAGQSNMQGHAHVRTLEHLKISPDAKPLRDLIETADGSPKVCQRVWISSLGNAESEKTGLLSVGYGANQNGPKLGPEYTFGLRMEEELEGPILIIKTAWGGKSLHTDFRPPSAGAYPFPPEQLANLQKQGKDIDAVRAEKEKGTGVYYRMMIEHVKHVLSDIPRVVPGYRPDEGYELAGFVWFQGWNDMVDSGAYPNRDKPGGYDAYSETMAHFIRDVRTDLHAPKLPFVIGVLGVGGPTELYGPDEQRYKATHNHFRDAMAAPAKLPEFQNNVVAIRTEAFWDKELSDAKAKENRTRQRAKELAKERKLGAQEERKVADELVQQELTDREREILVKGISNLEFHYLGSAKILGGIGVGFADAMLKLLPAQKPLAGSSQKPLESPEHWTIETFAGTGEQGYSGDGGPARMAKLDNPFGVIRGPDHAIWFCEYTGQRIRRILPNGVIQTIAGSGEKGYSGDGGPALEATFNLPHEIRFDSKGDLYVVDMSNHAVRKIDLRSGIISTIAGTGSPGYSGDGGLASQAQLKQPHSIQFGPDGDLFICDIGNHVIRRVHRETGVITTYAGTGKPGPTPDVAPIVGTPLKGPRSIDFDRHGNLWLATREGNQVFRFDSKAGTIQHMAGTGESGFDGNGGPATQARLKGPKGIAIDADGNVWLADTESHSVRRIRADSGILELVAGTGEKGDGPDGDPLRCQLARLHGIFVDYDGSVWIGDSETHRIRVLRKKVQPSVPIQKQVIELVAGGKREEVKITATEAKLHEPFGLDWGADGTAWIIEMAAGNRLLSIDLEGVLRHRAGKLEPGFFGDGGDGLKAQFQGPHNLTMAPSGRLYIADTWNGRIRTFDSGTGIVESLKGYAVPEEQARRNGPYCATIDFTGRYLFVADLRQVLRIDCRDGAIEVVAGNGKKGIPKDGALATESPLVDPRAVAADRLGNVYVLERNGNALRVVDPFGRIRTLINPSGEKGVKLETTTGADGRLFGPKHLCIDLENRVVIADAENHVVLRYDPRIDRLERIAGTGQRGDVGVGGEPLDCQLARPHGVSIHPKTGELWITDTYNDRILRITNE
;
A
#
# COMPACT_ATOMS: atom_id res chain seq x y z
N MET A 1 -77.52 -37.93 5.45
CA MET A 1 -77.36 -38.30 6.88
C MET A 1 -76.32 -37.36 7.49
N MET A 2 -76.76 -36.38 8.29
CA MET A 2 -76.46 -36.24 9.73
C MET A 2 -74.98 -35.98 10.06
N LYS A 3 -74.63 -34.73 10.41
CA LYS A 3 -74.21 -34.23 11.76
C LYS A 3 -72.68 -34.34 12.00
N SER A 4 -71.95 -33.59 12.83
CA SER A 4 -71.93 -32.24 13.44
C SER A 4 -70.72 -32.20 14.43
N PHE A 5 -70.23 -31.00 14.80
CA PHE A 5 -69.49 -30.60 16.05
C PHE A 5 -67.96 -30.79 16.25
N THR A 6 -67.28 -29.63 16.37
CA THR A 6 -66.24 -29.10 17.32
C THR A 6 -65.74 -30.01 18.48
N ALA A 7 -64.53 -29.90 19.07
CA ALA A 7 -63.86 -28.72 19.67
C ALA A 7 -62.38 -29.00 20.08
N ALA A 8 -61.68 -27.93 20.51
CA ALA A 8 -60.23 -27.81 20.80
C ALA A 8 -59.80 -27.93 22.29
N LEU A 9 -58.50 -28.19 22.51
CA LEU A 9 -57.54 -27.80 23.61
C LEU A 9 -57.90 -28.03 25.11
N PRO A 10 -56.93 -28.23 26.06
CA PRO A 10 -55.55 -27.70 26.07
C PRO A 10 -54.40 -28.65 26.52
N VAL A 11 -53.21 -28.51 25.91
CA VAL A 11 -51.94 -29.22 26.23
C VAL A 11 -50.84 -28.21 26.64
N LEU A 12 -51.08 -27.41 27.70
CA LEU A 12 -50.17 -26.31 28.07
C LEU A 12 -49.42 -26.45 29.42
N VAL A 13 -49.49 -27.57 30.16
CA VAL A 13 -48.91 -27.59 31.54
C VAL A 13 -48.05 -28.82 31.91
N ARG A 14 -47.91 -29.86 31.08
CA ARG A 14 -47.12 -31.05 31.46
C ARG A 14 -45.69 -31.14 30.91
N LEU A 15 -45.19 -30.13 30.19
CA LEU A 15 -43.84 -30.15 29.58
C LEU A 15 -42.83 -29.18 30.24
N LEU A 16 -43.05 -28.80 31.50
CA LEU A 16 -42.30 -27.74 32.19
C LEU A 16 -41.41 -28.21 33.37
N GLN A 17 -41.13 -29.52 33.53
CA GLN A 17 -40.36 -30.01 34.70
C GLN A 17 -39.20 -30.99 34.43
N CYS A 18 -38.75 -31.20 33.20
CA CYS A 18 -37.57 -32.05 32.92
C CYS A 18 -36.35 -31.30 32.34
N ILE A 19 -36.34 -29.97 32.37
CA ILE A 19 -35.18 -29.15 32.01
C ILE A 19 -34.51 -28.64 33.29
N ALA A 20 -33.89 -29.53 34.05
CA ALA A 20 -32.91 -29.15 35.06
C ALA A 20 -32.04 -30.37 35.45
N MET A 21 -30.75 -30.22 35.16
CA MET A 21 -29.60 -30.96 35.69
C MET A 21 -29.15 -32.24 34.97
N LEU A 22 -27.87 -32.18 34.55
CA LEU A 22 -26.93 -33.23 34.12
C LEU A 22 -27.08 -33.68 32.66
N GLY A 23 -26.21 -33.34 31.70
CA GLY A 23 -24.89 -32.71 31.73
C GLY A 23 -24.00 -33.40 30.69
N GLY A 24 -23.44 -32.64 29.75
CA GLY A 24 -22.22 -33.06 29.02
C GLY A 24 -22.23 -32.98 27.49
N ALA A 25 -21.99 -31.76 26.97
CA ALA A 25 -21.14 -31.43 25.81
C ALA A 25 -21.48 -31.98 24.40
N TRP A 26 -21.84 -31.09 23.47
CA TRP A 26 -21.00 -30.54 22.37
C TRP A 26 -21.92 -29.83 21.36
N SER A 27 -22.00 -28.50 21.45
CA SER A 27 -22.61 -27.65 20.42
C SER A 27 -21.49 -26.95 19.64
N LEU A 28 -21.26 -27.33 18.39
CA LEU A 28 -20.39 -26.62 17.47
C LEU A 28 -21.17 -25.45 16.85
N GLY A 29 -21.17 -24.32 17.56
CA GLY A 29 -21.61 -23.04 17.03
C GLY A 29 -20.53 -22.48 16.11
N ILE A 30 -20.90 -22.24 14.86
CA ILE A 30 -20.13 -21.45 13.90
C ILE A 30 -19.97 -20.04 14.50
N LYS A 31 -18.74 -19.67 14.83
CA LYS A 31 -18.38 -18.29 15.21
C LYS A 31 -17.97 -17.56 13.95
N GLU A 32 -18.79 -16.61 13.51
CA GLU A 32 -18.34 -15.53 12.63
C GLU A 32 -17.05 -14.91 13.21
N ALA A 33 -16.00 -14.77 12.40
CA ALA A 33 -14.83 -14.00 12.78
C ALA A 33 -15.21 -12.52 12.81
N GLN A 34 -15.76 -12.07 13.93
CA GLN A 34 -16.05 -10.67 14.20
C GLN A 34 -14.74 -9.87 14.13
N ALA A 35 -14.65 -8.94 13.18
CA ALA A 35 -13.53 -8.01 13.08
C ALA A 35 -13.36 -7.29 14.44
N GLN A 36 -12.13 -7.25 14.96
CA GLN A 36 -11.84 -6.60 16.23
C GLN A 36 -11.88 -5.07 16.05
N PRO A 37 -12.60 -4.32 16.90
CA PRO A 37 -12.67 -2.87 16.77
C PRO A 37 -11.30 -2.24 16.98
N LEU A 38 -11.02 -1.14 16.25
CA LEU A 38 -9.80 -0.36 16.41
C LEU A 38 -9.66 0.12 17.86
N LYS A 39 -8.56 -0.24 18.54
CA LYS A 39 -8.28 0.25 19.89
C LYS A 39 -7.60 1.60 19.86
N ILE A 40 -8.19 2.57 20.53
CA ILE A 40 -7.71 3.95 20.56
C ILE A 40 -7.24 4.31 21.97
N PHE A 41 -5.98 4.74 22.10
CA PHE A 41 -5.40 5.24 23.34
C PHE A 41 -5.09 6.72 23.22
N VAL A 42 -5.54 7.51 24.20
CA VAL A 42 -5.24 8.96 24.24
C VAL A 42 -4.08 9.20 25.20
N LEU A 43 -2.99 9.76 24.71
CA LEU A 43 -1.80 10.13 25.50
C LEU A 43 -1.71 11.66 25.57
N ALA A 44 -2.19 12.22 26.68
CA ALA A 44 -2.26 13.67 26.86
C ALA A 44 -1.35 14.16 27.97
N GLY A 45 -0.89 15.41 27.86
CA GLY A 45 -0.09 15.99 28.92
C GLY A 45 0.63 17.26 28.57
N GLN A 46 1.70 17.52 29.31
CA GLN A 46 2.51 18.74 29.18
C GLN A 46 3.93 18.40 28.72
N SER A 47 4.94 19.20 29.11
CA SER A 47 6.34 19.10 28.67
C SER A 47 6.93 17.69 28.77
N ASN A 48 6.58 16.89 29.78
CA ASN A 48 7.12 15.53 29.89
C ASN A 48 6.45 14.54 28.91
N MET A 49 5.14 14.66 28.64
CA MET A 49 4.46 13.88 27.59
C MET A 49 4.97 14.25 26.19
N GLN A 50 5.47 15.47 25.98
CA GLN A 50 6.04 15.86 24.70
C GLN A 50 7.15 14.92 24.26
N GLY A 51 7.96 14.42 25.21
CA GLY A 51 9.05 13.50 24.91
C GLY A 51 10.32 14.22 24.49
N HIS A 52 11.23 14.45 25.43
CA HIS A 52 12.45 15.21 25.18
C HIS A 52 13.70 14.32 25.06
N ALA A 53 13.55 12.99 24.98
CA ALA A 53 14.68 12.12 24.74
C ALA A 53 15.13 12.18 23.29
N HIS A 54 16.30 12.78 23.05
CA HIS A 54 16.90 12.74 21.73
C HIS A 54 17.31 11.31 21.36
N VAL A 55 17.11 10.92 20.10
CA VAL A 55 17.39 9.56 19.60
C VAL A 55 18.82 9.10 19.92
N ARG A 56 19.79 10.03 19.94
CA ARG A 56 21.20 9.75 20.33
C ARG A 56 21.34 9.10 21.70
N THR A 57 20.35 9.27 22.58
CA THR A 57 20.38 8.70 23.93
C THR A 57 20.00 7.23 24.00
N LEU A 58 19.58 6.64 22.87
CA LEU A 58 19.46 5.18 22.74
C LEU A 58 20.82 4.49 22.89
N GLU A 59 21.93 5.16 22.57
CA GLU A 59 23.29 4.64 22.80
C GLU A 59 23.56 4.33 24.28
N HIS A 60 22.87 5.00 25.20
CA HIS A 60 22.96 4.68 26.61
C HIS A 60 22.40 3.27 26.91
N LEU A 61 21.33 2.85 26.24
CA LEU A 61 20.74 1.50 26.40
C LEU A 61 21.71 0.38 26.01
N LYS A 62 22.61 0.65 25.05
CA LYS A 62 23.60 -0.33 24.58
C LYS A 62 24.67 -0.58 25.64
N ILE A 63 25.04 0.45 26.39
CA ILE A 63 26.08 0.37 27.42
C ILE A 63 25.52 0.11 28.82
N SER A 64 24.20 0.19 29.03
CA SER A 64 23.53 -0.12 30.30
C SER A 64 23.03 -1.57 30.32
N PRO A 65 23.66 -2.49 31.10
CA PRO A 65 23.26 -3.90 31.11
C PRO A 65 21.81 -4.13 31.57
N ASP A 66 21.34 -3.32 32.53
CA ASP A 66 19.98 -3.33 33.07
C ASP A 66 18.92 -2.86 32.06
N ALA A 67 19.34 -2.16 31.00
CA ALA A 67 18.46 -1.66 29.96
C ALA A 67 18.17 -2.68 28.86
N LYS A 68 18.69 -3.93 28.96
CA LYS A 68 18.49 -4.96 27.93
C LYS A 68 17.02 -5.17 27.55
N PRO A 69 16.05 -5.33 28.49
CA PRO A 69 14.66 -5.54 28.10
C PRO A 69 14.09 -4.38 27.28
N LEU A 70 14.41 -3.14 27.69
CA LEU A 70 13.99 -1.94 26.99
C LEU A 70 14.68 -1.81 25.62
N ARG A 71 15.93 -2.22 25.52
CA ARG A 71 16.69 -2.27 24.26
C ARG A 71 16.10 -3.29 23.31
N ASP A 72 15.81 -4.51 23.78
CA ASP A 72 15.20 -5.57 22.95
C ASP A 72 13.82 -5.15 22.42
N LEU A 73 13.07 -4.37 23.22
CA LEU A 73 11.79 -3.78 22.81
C LEU A 73 11.98 -2.74 21.68
N ILE A 74 12.96 -1.85 21.82
CA ILE A 74 13.16 -0.69 20.93
C ILE A 74 13.99 -1.01 19.68
N GLU A 75 14.98 -1.90 19.75
CA GLU A 75 15.95 -2.12 18.67
C GLU A 75 15.58 -3.30 17.77
N THR A 76 15.71 -3.11 16.46
CA THR A 76 15.75 -4.19 15.46
C THR A 76 17.09 -4.95 15.55
N ALA A 77 17.22 -6.07 14.82
CA ALA A 77 18.44 -6.87 14.85
C ALA A 77 19.70 -6.12 14.34
N ASP A 78 19.52 -5.06 13.53
CA ASP A 78 20.60 -4.19 13.06
C ASP A 78 20.90 -3.01 14.02
N GLY A 79 20.21 -2.94 15.16
CA GLY A 79 20.40 -1.91 16.18
C GLY A 79 19.72 -0.58 15.89
N SER A 80 18.86 -0.51 14.86
CA SER A 80 18.03 0.67 14.57
C SER A 80 16.72 0.69 15.38
N PRO A 81 16.09 1.85 15.62
CA PRO A 81 14.82 1.90 16.35
C PRO A 81 13.68 1.30 15.53
N LYS A 82 12.88 0.39 16.12
CA LYS A 82 11.72 -0.26 15.49
C LYS A 82 10.65 0.76 15.08
N VAL A 83 9.95 0.45 14.00
CA VAL A 83 8.68 1.09 13.63
C VAL A 83 7.56 0.09 13.94
N CYS A 84 6.53 0.53 14.67
CA CYS A 84 5.36 -0.30 14.92
C CYS A 84 4.69 -0.68 13.59
N GLN A 85 4.18 -1.90 13.50
CA GLN A 85 3.53 -2.44 12.30
C GLN A 85 2.02 -2.26 12.31
N ARG A 86 1.41 -2.13 13.49
CA ARG A 86 -0.04 -2.05 13.73
C ARG A 86 -0.43 -0.91 14.68
N VAL A 87 0.50 -0.01 14.98
CA VAL A 87 0.22 1.17 15.83
C VAL A 87 0.39 2.42 15.01
N TRP A 88 -0.72 3.11 14.77
CA TRP A 88 -0.74 4.44 14.16
C TRP A 88 -0.78 5.50 15.24
N ILE A 89 -0.33 6.70 14.90
CA ILE A 89 -0.38 7.85 15.80
C ILE A 89 -0.88 9.09 15.06
N SER A 90 -1.73 9.87 15.74
CA SER A 90 -1.92 11.29 15.48
C SER A 90 -1.36 12.07 16.67
N SER A 91 -0.50 13.05 16.42
CA SER A 91 0.20 13.82 17.45
C SER A 91 0.10 15.32 17.20
N LEU A 92 -0.49 16.03 18.17
CA LEU A 92 -0.60 17.48 18.21
C LEU A 92 0.14 18.04 19.43
N GLY A 93 0.93 19.10 19.24
CA GLY A 93 1.76 19.65 20.31
C GLY A 93 2.43 20.97 19.92
N ASN A 94 3.75 21.09 20.10
CA ASN A 94 4.53 22.27 19.69
C ASN A 94 4.83 22.31 18.17
N ALA A 95 4.26 21.40 17.37
CA ALA A 95 4.30 21.48 15.91
C ALA A 95 3.25 22.49 15.44
N GLU A 96 3.53 23.25 14.37
CA GLU A 96 2.51 24.13 13.74
C GLU A 96 1.36 23.32 13.12
N SER A 97 1.57 22.03 12.86
CA SER A 97 0.59 21.10 12.30
C SER A 97 0.60 19.73 12.99
N GLU A 98 -0.52 19.02 12.94
CA GLU A 98 -0.65 17.62 13.35
C GLU A 98 0.38 16.73 12.61
N LYS A 99 0.94 15.73 13.30
CA LYS A 99 1.79 14.70 12.72
C LYS A 99 1.07 13.35 12.76
N THR A 100 1.05 12.63 11.65
CA THR A 100 0.39 11.32 11.53
C THR A 100 1.29 10.26 10.88
N GLY A 101 1.05 8.99 11.19
CA GLY A 101 1.72 7.85 10.54
C GLY A 101 1.81 6.63 11.46
N LEU A 102 2.56 5.61 11.04
CA LEU A 102 2.96 4.53 11.95
C LEU A 102 3.85 5.09 13.06
N LEU A 103 3.68 4.55 14.27
CA LEU A 103 4.45 4.97 15.42
C LEU A 103 5.92 4.57 15.29
N SER A 104 6.80 5.54 15.42
CA SER A 104 8.26 5.41 15.39
C SER A 104 8.92 6.49 16.25
N VAL A 105 10.25 6.56 16.29
CA VAL A 105 10.93 7.74 16.85
C VAL A 105 10.63 8.98 16.01
N GLY A 106 10.45 10.15 16.64
CA GLY A 106 10.19 11.42 15.92
C GLY A 106 8.85 12.09 16.23
N TYR A 107 7.99 11.43 17.01
CA TYR A 107 6.76 12.01 17.57
C TYR A 107 6.97 12.69 18.95
N GLY A 108 8.23 12.82 19.37
CA GLY A 108 8.66 13.61 20.52
C GLY A 108 8.68 15.12 20.28
N ALA A 109 9.29 15.89 21.18
CA ALA A 109 9.44 17.34 21.06
C ALA A 109 10.33 17.75 19.87
N ASN A 110 9.88 18.73 19.08
CA ASN A 110 10.45 19.06 17.76
C ASN A 110 11.77 19.85 17.76
N GLN A 111 12.28 20.25 18.91
CA GLN A 111 13.50 21.06 19.00
C GLN A 111 14.75 20.19 18.92
N ASN A 112 15.75 20.56 18.13
CA ASN A 112 17.08 19.93 18.12
C ASN A 112 17.08 18.43 17.73
N GLY A 113 16.44 18.07 16.61
CA GLY A 113 16.49 16.72 16.04
C GLY A 113 15.37 15.78 16.51
N PRO A 114 15.35 14.54 16.00
CA PRO A 114 14.30 13.56 16.30
C PRO A 114 14.36 13.12 17.77
N LYS A 115 13.18 13.13 18.40
CA LYS A 115 13.00 12.75 19.81
C LYS A 115 11.90 11.72 19.97
N LEU A 116 11.98 11.00 21.08
CA LEU A 116 10.95 10.08 21.54
C LEU A 116 10.43 10.53 22.91
N GLY A 117 9.14 10.29 23.14
CA GLY A 117 8.53 10.33 24.46
C GLY A 117 7.99 8.97 24.90
N PRO A 118 7.18 8.96 25.97
CA PRO A 118 6.54 7.75 26.46
C PRO A 118 5.65 7.07 25.42
N GLU A 119 5.14 7.80 24.41
CA GLU A 119 4.29 7.23 23.36
C GLU A 119 4.97 6.09 22.60
N TYR A 120 6.28 6.19 22.39
CA TYR A 120 7.00 5.28 21.52
C TYR A 120 7.06 3.87 22.11
N THR A 121 7.55 3.75 23.34
CA THR A 121 7.62 2.46 24.03
C THR A 121 6.27 2.01 24.57
N PHE A 122 5.34 2.93 24.82
CA PHE A 122 3.95 2.59 25.08
C PHE A 122 3.35 1.81 23.91
N GLY A 123 3.48 2.33 22.67
CA GLY A 123 2.93 1.66 21.50
C GLY A 123 3.65 0.35 21.16
N LEU A 124 4.98 0.30 21.25
CA LEU A 124 5.73 -0.96 21.07
C LEU A 124 5.26 -2.04 22.06
N ARG A 125 5.07 -1.67 23.33
CA ARG A 125 4.60 -2.60 24.36
C ARG A 125 3.15 -3.03 24.13
N MET A 126 2.29 -2.12 23.68
CA MET A 126 0.91 -2.45 23.32
C MET A 126 0.83 -3.38 22.11
N GLU A 127 1.71 -3.21 21.12
CA GLU A 127 1.77 -4.07 19.93
C GLU A 127 2.19 -5.51 20.26
N GLU A 128 3.06 -5.70 21.27
CA GLU A 128 3.45 -7.03 21.77
C GLU A 128 2.30 -7.76 22.48
N GLU A 129 1.39 -7.02 23.13
CA GLU A 129 0.42 -7.58 24.08
C GLU A 129 -1.02 -7.58 23.54
N LEU A 130 -1.32 -6.77 22.51
CA LEU A 130 -2.65 -6.65 21.94
C LEU A 130 -2.70 -7.13 20.48
N GLU A 131 -3.77 -7.86 20.18
CA GLU A 131 -4.15 -8.22 18.81
C GLU A 131 -4.89 -7.08 18.12
N GLY A 132 -4.75 -6.98 16.80
CA GLY A 132 -5.45 -6.00 15.97
C GLY A 132 -4.74 -4.64 15.83
N PRO A 133 -5.37 -3.70 15.11
CA PRO A 133 -4.84 -2.35 14.91
C PRO A 133 -5.03 -1.47 16.15
N ILE A 134 -4.07 -0.57 16.38
CA ILE A 134 -4.07 0.39 17.49
C ILE A 134 -3.86 1.80 16.93
N LEU A 135 -4.61 2.78 17.47
CA LEU A 135 -4.37 4.20 17.21
C LEU A 135 -4.03 4.91 18.53
N ILE A 136 -2.93 5.66 18.52
CA ILE A 136 -2.57 6.60 19.60
C ILE A 136 -2.96 8.01 19.17
N ILE A 137 -3.71 8.72 20.00
CA ILE A 137 -3.96 10.16 19.85
C ILE A 137 -3.17 10.88 20.92
N LYS A 138 -2.11 11.61 20.52
CA LYS A 138 -1.21 12.32 21.43
C LYS A 138 -1.46 13.82 21.40
N THR A 139 -1.64 14.42 22.57
CA THR A 139 -1.74 15.89 22.72
C THR A 139 -0.81 16.40 23.82
N ALA A 140 0.23 17.16 23.47
CA ALA A 140 1.22 17.57 24.48
C ALA A 140 1.85 18.95 24.23
N TRP A 141 1.72 19.85 25.21
CA TRP A 141 2.24 21.23 25.14
C TRP A 141 3.14 21.59 26.33
N GLY A 142 4.25 22.26 26.04
CA GLY A 142 5.21 22.70 27.05
C GLY A 142 4.71 23.93 27.82
N GLY A 143 5.14 24.09 29.07
CA GLY A 143 4.86 25.31 29.84
C GLY A 143 3.39 25.52 30.25
N LYS A 144 2.59 24.44 30.32
CA LYS A 144 1.18 24.47 30.70
C LYS A 144 0.94 23.92 32.10
N SER A 145 -0.19 24.23 32.69
CA SER A 145 -0.61 23.76 34.02
C SER A 145 -1.96 23.04 33.96
N LEU A 146 -2.18 22.07 34.86
CA LEU A 146 -3.51 21.50 35.06
C LEU A 146 -4.42 22.53 35.73
N HIS A 147 -3.87 23.31 36.65
CA HIS A 147 -4.65 24.26 37.43
C HIS A 147 -5.28 25.38 36.58
N THR A 148 -4.61 25.82 35.51
CA THR A 148 -5.11 26.88 34.60
C THR A 148 -5.38 26.35 33.19
N ASP A 149 -4.35 25.88 32.48
CA ASP A 149 -4.40 25.69 31.02
C ASP A 149 -5.27 24.49 30.60
N PHE A 150 -5.16 23.41 31.37
CA PHE A 150 -5.96 22.20 31.23
C PHE A 150 -7.10 22.14 32.25
N ARG A 151 -7.45 23.26 32.89
CA ARG A 151 -8.51 23.29 33.89
C ARG A 151 -9.83 22.84 33.24
N PRO A 152 -10.44 21.75 33.72
CA PRO A 152 -11.67 21.23 33.15
C PRO A 152 -12.86 22.12 33.58
N PRO A 153 -13.90 22.26 32.75
CA PRO A 153 -15.07 23.10 33.05
C PRO A 153 -15.70 22.86 34.43
N SER A 154 -15.82 21.60 34.86
CA SER A 154 -16.46 21.26 36.14
C SER A 154 -15.66 21.64 37.37
N ALA A 155 -14.37 21.97 37.22
CA ALA A 155 -13.56 22.54 38.31
C ALA A 155 -13.87 24.04 38.55
N GLY A 156 -14.73 24.66 37.73
CA GLY A 156 -15.10 26.06 37.84
C GLY A 156 -14.00 27.03 37.38
N ALA A 157 -14.26 28.33 37.54
CA ALA A 157 -13.32 29.38 37.16
C ALA A 157 -11.97 29.29 37.92
N TYR A 158 -10.94 29.97 37.41
CA TYR A 158 -9.65 30.04 38.08
C TYR A 158 -9.79 30.62 39.50
N PRO A 159 -9.40 29.87 40.55
CA PRO A 159 -9.52 30.35 41.91
C PRO A 159 -8.40 31.35 42.20
N PHE A 160 -8.73 32.63 42.38
CA PHE A 160 -7.75 33.64 42.76
C PHE A 160 -7.46 33.61 44.27
N PRO A 161 -6.23 33.25 44.69
CA PRO A 161 -5.83 33.31 46.09
C PRO A 161 -5.93 34.75 46.63
N PRO A 162 -6.41 34.96 47.86
CA PRO A 162 -6.53 36.29 48.46
C PRO A 162 -5.22 37.09 48.45
N GLU A 163 -4.09 36.43 48.67
CA GLU A 163 -2.76 37.04 48.65
C GLU A 163 -2.36 37.52 47.25
N GLN A 164 -2.73 36.78 46.21
CA GLN A 164 -2.45 37.17 44.82
C GLN A 164 -3.28 38.42 44.44
N LEU A 165 -4.55 38.46 44.83
CA LEU A 165 -5.40 39.65 44.64
C LEU A 165 -4.86 40.86 45.39
N ALA A 166 -4.43 40.68 46.65
CA ALA A 166 -3.83 41.74 47.45
C ALA A 166 -2.52 42.28 46.82
N ASN A 167 -1.70 41.41 46.24
CA ASN A 167 -0.46 41.80 45.55
C ASN A 167 -0.73 42.55 44.24
N LEU A 168 -1.71 42.11 43.45
CA LEU A 168 -2.13 42.79 42.22
C LEU A 168 -2.71 44.18 42.53
N GLN A 169 -3.51 44.30 43.61
CA GLN A 169 -4.03 45.58 44.10
C GLN A 169 -2.88 46.51 44.53
N LYS A 170 -1.88 46.01 45.27
CA LYS A 170 -0.68 46.77 45.65
C LYS A 170 0.15 47.23 44.44
N GLN A 171 0.12 46.47 43.33
CA GLN A 171 0.79 46.83 42.08
C GLN A 171 -0.03 47.78 41.19
N GLY A 172 -1.20 48.24 41.65
CA GLY A 172 -2.07 49.14 40.88
C GLY A 172 -2.70 48.49 39.64
N LYS A 173 -2.80 47.15 39.61
CA LYS A 173 -3.41 46.42 38.49
C LYS A 173 -4.94 46.44 38.62
N ASP A 174 -5.61 46.58 37.48
CA ASP A 174 -7.06 46.42 37.37
C ASP A 174 -7.42 44.94 37.58
N ILE A 175 -8.09 44.64 38.68
CA ILE A 175 -8.42 43.28 39.10
C ILE A 175 -9.47 42.64 38.19
N ASP A 176 -10.41 43.42 37.67
CA ASP A 176 -11.46 42.89 36.80
C ASP A 176 -10.89 42.57 35.41
N ALA A 177 -9.98 43.41 34.91
CA ALA A 177 -9.24 43.10 33.68
C ALA A 177 -8.37 41.85 33.82
N VAL A 178 -7.64 41.69 34.94
CA VAL A 178 -6.83 40.49 35.21
C VAL A 178 -7.68 39.23 35.33
N ARG A 179 -8.84 39.32 35.99
CA ARG A 179 -9.81 38.21 36.07
C ARG A 179 -10.30 37.80 34.70
N ALA A 180 -10.72 38.76 33.88
CA ALA A 180 -11.21 38.50 32.52
C ALA A 180 -10.13 37.90 31.62
N GLU A 181 -8.88 38.38 31.72
CA GLU A 181 -7.74 37.81 30.98
C GLU A 181 -7.45 36.36 31.42
N LYS A 182 -7.44 36.11 32.73
CA LYS A 182 -7.21 34.77 33.27
C LYS A 182 -8.33 33.80 32.89
N GLU A 183 -9.58 34.26 32.90
CA GLU A 183 -10.73 33.48 32.46
C GLU A 183 -10.60 33.06 30.99
N LYS A 184 -10.21 33.98 30.10
CA LYS A 184 -9.94 33.66 28.68
C LYS A 184 -8.86 32.60 28.50
N GLY A 185 -7.81 32.63 29.33
CA GLY A 185 -6.71 31.65 29.29
C GLY A 185 -7.03 30.30 29.95
N THR A 186 -8.13 30.19 30.70
CA THR A 186 -8.45 29.00 31.50
C THR A 186 -9.10 27.91 30.64
N GLY A 187 -8.56 26.68 30.74
CA GLY A 187 -9.08 25.50 30.05
C GLY A 187 -8.89 25.49 28.53
N VAL A 188 -8.09 26.40 27.97
CA VAL A 188 -7.87 26.46 26.51
C VAL A 188 -7.28 25.16 25.98
N TYR A 189 -6.27 24.62 26.66
CA TYR A 189 -5.59 23.40 26.24
C TYR A 189 -6.41 22.14 26.54
N TYR A 190 -7.28 22.19 27.56
CA TYR A 190 -8.31 21.18 27.76
C TYR A 190 -9.23 21.08 26.53
N ARG A 191 -9.77 22.22 26.09
CA ARG A 191 -10.65 22.27 24.91
C ARG A 191 -9.94 21.83 23.64
N MET A 192 -8.73 22.34 23.38
CA MET A 192 -7.93 21.93 22.22
C MET A 192 -7.63 20.42 22.22
N MET A 193 -7.34 19.83 23.38
CA MET A 193 -7.15 18.38 23.51
C MET A 193 -8.42 17.62 23.11
N ILE A 194 -9.56 17.97 23.70
CA ILE A 194 -10.85 17.33 23.41
C ILE A 194 -11.26 17.50 21.94
N GLU A 195 -11.09 18.70 21.38
CA GLU A 195 -11.36 19.00 19.98
C GLU A 195 -10.47 18.18 19.04
N HIS A 196 -9.18 18.05 19.35
CA HIS A 196 -8.28 17.24 18.54
C HIS A 196 -8.65 15.76 18.58
N VAL A 197 -8.96 15.21 19.77
CA VAL A 197 -9.45 13.83 19.90
C VAL A 197 -10.72 13.65 19.07
N LYS A 198 -11.71 14.54 19.20
CA LYS A 198 -12.95 14.48 18.40
C LYS A 198 -12.70 14.59 16.90
N HIS A 199 -11.78 15.44 16.49
CA HIS A 199 -11.40 15.60 15.08
C HIS A 199 -10.83 14.30 14.51
N VAL A 200 -9.88 13.66 15.20
CA VAL A 200 -9.31 12.38 14.77
C VAL A 200 -10.37 11.29 14.73
N LEU A 201 -11.24 11.21 15.75
CA LEU A 201 -12.33 10.21 15.78
C LEU A 201 -13.35 10.42 14.65
N SER A 202 -13.54 11.66 14.16
CA SER A 202 -14.43 11.94 13.04
C SER A 202 -13.84 11.58 11.66
N ASP A 203 -12.52 11.37 11.58
CA ASP A 203 -11.78 11.12 10.34
C ASP A 203 -10.61 10.16 10.58
N ILE A 204 -10.92 8.99 11.13
CA ILE A 204 -9.94 7.93 11.40
C ILE A 204 -9.24 7.44 10.12
N PRO A 205 -9.89 7.28 8.94
CA PRO A 205 -9.24 6.80 7.72
C PRO A 205 -8.04 7.65 7.27
N ARG A 206 -8.04 8.95 7.60
CA ARG A 206 -6.90 9.85 7.34
C ARG A 206 -5.64 9.46 8.12
N VAL A 207 -5.81 8.90 9.32
CA VAL A 207 -4.70 8.54 10.23
C VAL A 207 -4.38 7.05 10.16
N VAL A 208 -5.40 6.20 9.97
CA VAL A 208 -5.32 4.74 9.89
C VAL A 208 -5.80 4.28 8.51
N PRO A 209 -4.90 4.14 7.51
CA PRO A 209 -5.27 3.67 6.19
C PRO A 209 -5.91 2.28 6.26
N GLY A 210 -7.07 2.13 5.63
CA GLY A 210 -7.83 0.88 5.64
C GLY A 210 -8.83 0.73 6.80
N TYR A 211 -8.95 1.72 7.69
CA TYR A 211 -10.00 1.73 8.71
C TYR A 211 -11.40 1.73 8.07
N ARG A 212 -12.24 0.82 8.56
CA ARG A 212 -13.61 0.62 8.13
C ARG A 212 -14.58 1.11 9.23
N PRO A 213 -15.42 2.13 8.98
CA PRO A 213 -16.34 2.65 9.99
C PRO A 213 -17.28 1.60 10.59
N ASP A 214 -17.61 0.54 9.85
CA ASP A 214 -18.44 -0.58 10.28
C ASP A 214 -17.75 -1.53 11.28
N GLU A 215 -16.41 -1.53 11.36
CA GLU A 215 -15.65 -2.26 12.39
C GLU A 215 -15.72 -1.55 13.75
N GLY A 216 -16.11 -0.27 13.75
CA GLY A 216 -16.18 0.56 14.95
C GLY A 216 -14.81 0.84 15.58
N TYR A 217 -14.81 1.54 16.72
CA TYR A 217 -13.62 1.77 17.50
C TYR A 217 -13.93 1.71 19.00
N GLU A 218 -12.91 1.42 19.79
CA GLU A 218 -12.96 1.43 21.25
C GLU A 218 -11.99 2.50 21.77
N LEU A 219 -12.49 3.48 22.54
CA LEU A 219 -11.62 4.31 23.38
C LEU A 219 -11.13 3.45 24.54
N ALA A 220 -9.98 2.79 24.34
CA ALA A 220 -9.45 1.75 25.19
C ALA A 220 -8.73 2.28 26.43
N GLY A 221 -8.25 3.54 26.40
CA GLY A 221 -7.66 4.15 27.59
C GLY A 221 -7.11 5.55 27.39
N PHE A 222 -6.83 6.20 28.52
CA PHE A 222 -6.27 7.54 28.58
C PHE A 222 -5.05 7.57 29.51
N VAL A 223 -3.98 8.22 29.08
CA VAL A 223 -2.77 8.46 29.88
C VAL A 223 -2.59 9.96 30.04
N TRP A 224 -2.52 10.43 31.29
CA TRP A 224 -2.14 11.80 31.62
C TRP A 224 -0.70 11.85 32.15
N PHE A 225 0.15 12.66 31.52
CA PHE A 225 1.53 12.87 32.01
C PHE A 225 1.99 14.33 31.93
N GLN A 226 2.16 14.96 33.09
CA GLN A 226 2.41 16.39 33.18
C GLN A 226 3.87 16.79 33.42
N GLY A 227 4.13 18.10 33.31
CA GLY A 227 5.38 18.78 33.57
C GLY A 227 5.49 19.30 35.01
N TRP A 228 6.36 20.29 35.21
CA TRP A 228 6.70 20.83 36.53
C TRP A 228 5.87 22.03 36.97
N ASN A 229 5.10 22.64 36.07
CA ASN A 229 4.60 24.00 36.28
C ASN A 229 3.71 24.12 37.52
N ASP A 230 2.79 23.18 37.73
CA ASP A 230 1.96 23.14 38.94
C ASP A 230 2.78 22.90 40.22
N MET A 231 3.88 22.15 40.17
CA MET A 231 4.75 21.91 41.34
C MET A 231 5.52 23.16 41.77
N VAL A 232 5.85 24.06 40.84
CA VAL A 232 6.68 25.25 41.14
C VAL A 232 5.85 26.53 41.25
N ASP A 233 4.55 26.48 41.00
CA ASP A 233 3.65 27.63 41.09
C ASP A 233 3.26 27.94 42.55
N SER A 234 4.04 28.80 43.22
CA SER A 234 3.74 29.28 44.58
C SER A 234 2.52 30.20 44.63
N GLY A 235 2.08 30.73 43.48
CA GLY A 235 0.87 31.53 43.42
C GLY A 235 -0.36 30.64 43.59
N ALA A 236 -0.47 29.62 42.74
CA ALA A 236 -1.56 28.64 42.83
C ALA A 236 -1.50 27.78 44.10
N TYR A 237 -0.29 27.47 44.59
CA TYR A 237 -0.05 26.58 45.73
C TYR A 237 0.85 27.23 46.79
N PRO A 238 0.35 28.22 47.56
CA PRO A 238 1.16 28.99 48.51
C PRO A 238 1.67 28.15 49.71
N ASN A 239 0.99 27.04 50.04
CA ASN A 239 1.36 26.14 51.13
C ASN A 239 2.01 24.83 50.65
N ARG A 240 2.58 24.81 49.44
CA ARG A 240 3.12 23.61 48.78
C ARG A 240 4.14 22.77 49.57
N ASP A 241 4.81 23.36 50.54
CA ASP A 241 5.82 22.68 51.38
C ASP A 241 5.20 22.01 52.62
N LYS A 242 3.88 22.10 52.80
CA LYS A 242 3.13 21.51 53.90
C LYS A 242 2.23 20.36 53.39
N PRO A 243 1.89 19.37 54.24
CA PRO A 243 0.85 18.40 53.93
C PRO A 243 -0.46 19.07 53.51
N GLY A 244 -1.09 18.57 52.44
CA GLY A 244 -2.31 19.15 51.87
C GLY A 244 -2.09 20.41 51.00
N GLY A 245 -0.84 20.88 50.86
CA GLY A 245 -0.49 22.07 50.07
C GLY A 245 -0.87 22.03 48.59
N TYR A 246 -1.20 20.84 48.07
CA TYR A 246 -1.61 20.59 46.68
C TYR A 246 -3.00 19.96 46.55
N ASP A 247 -3.86 20.01 47.57
CA ASP A 247 -5.19 19.39 47.51
C ASP A 247 -6.03 19.93 46.34
N ALA A 248 -5.89 21.21 46.02
CA ALA A 248 -6.52 21.83 44.84
C ALA A 248 -6.10 21.19 43.50
N TYR A 249 -4.88 20.64 43.43
CA TYR A 249 -4.44 19.86 42.27
C TYR A 249 -5.22 18.54 42.20
N SER A 250 -5.31 17.81 43.32
CA SER A 250 -6.04 16.54 43.43
C SER A 250 -7.50 16.70 43.03
N GLU A 251 -8.16 17.75 43.53
CA GLU A 251 -9.54 18.10 43.17
C GLU A 251 -9.68 18.38 41.68
N THR A 252 -8.81 19.24 41.12
CA THR A 252 -8.84 19.60 39.70
C THR A 252 -8.60 18.37 38.81
N MET A 253 -7.71 17.46 39.19
CA MET A 253 -7.47 16.20 38.48
C MET A 253 -8.69 15.28 38.51
N ALA A 254 -9.40 15.20 39.64
CA ALA A 254 -10.62 14.42 39.71
C ALA A 254 -11.71 14.98 38.77
N HIS A 255 -11.86 16.30 38.70
CA HIS A 255 -12.71 16.96 37.71
C HIS A 255 -12.24 16.68 36.27
N PHE A 256 -10.93 16.67 36.02
CA PHE A 256 -10.38 16.46 34.69
C PHE A 256 -10.75 15.08 34.15
N ILE A 257 -10.61 14.04 34.99
CA ILE A 257 -11.00 12.67 34.64
C ILE A 257 -12.51 12.59 34.34
N ARG A 258 -13.35 13.22 35.16
CA ARG A 258 -14.81 13.23 34.97
C ARG A 258 -15.21 13.92 33.67
N ASP A 259 -14.62 15.07 33.39
CA ASP A 259 -14.97 15.86 32.21
C ASP A 259 -14.46 15.20 30.93
N VAL A 260 -13.23 14.65 30.92
CA VAL A 260 -12.73 13.87 29.75
C VAL A 260 -13.69 12.73 29.42
N ARG A 261 -14.14 11.97 30.43
CA ARG A 261 -15.10 10.88 30.24
C ARG A 261 -16.46 11.38 29.71
N THR A 262 -16.89 12.53 30.20
CA THR A 262 -18.16 13.15 29.77
C THR A 262 -18.06 13.62 28.32
N ASP A 263 -17.03 14.40 28.00
CA ASP A 263 -16.85 15.04 26.69
C ASP A 263 -16.54 14.05 25.56
N LEU A 264 -15.91 12.92 25.89
CA LEU A 264 -15.65 11.81 24.95
C LEU A 264 -16.74 10.73 24.98
N HIS A 265 -17.81 10.91 25.75
CA HIS A 265 -18.91 9.95 25.93
C HIS A 265 -18.43 8.54 26.35
N ALA A 266 -17.41 8.48 27.21
CA ALA A 266 -16.75 7.26 27.65
C ALA A 266 -16.72 7.16 29.20
N PRO A 267 -17.86 6.89 29.87
CA PRO A 267 -17.98 6.96 31.34
C PRO A 267 -17.10 5.96 32.10
N LYS A 268 -16.61 4.91 31.43
CA LYS A 268 -15.73 3.88 32.00
C LYS A 268 -14.30 3.90 31.43
N LEU A 269 -13.91 4.96 30.73
CA LEU A 269 -12.59 5.06 30.10
C LEU A 269 -11.48 4.83 31.14
N PRO A 270 -10.65 3.77 30.98
CA PRO A 270 -9.49 3.52 31.83
C PRO A 270 -8.51 4.69 31.83
N PHE A 271 -7.97 5.02 32.99
CA PHE A 271 -7.10 6.18 33.16
C PHE A 271 -5.79 5.82 33.86
N VAL A 272 -4.66 6.22 33.27
CA VAL A 272 -3.33 6.14 33.88
C VAL A 272 -2.84 7.55 34.19
N ILE A 273 -2.52 7.81 35.45
CA ILE A 273 -1.90 9.05 35.90
C ILE A 273 -0.40 8.81 36.06
N GLY A 274 0.40 9.41 35.20
CA GLY A 274 1.86 9.44 35.35
C GLY A 274 2.26 10.42 36.45
N VAL A 275 2.53 9.91 37.65
CA VAL A 275 2.99 10.71 38.79
C VAL A 275 4.43 11.15 38.55
N LEU A 276 4.66 12.47 38.67
CA LEU A 276 5.91 13.13 38.35
C LEU A 276 7.08 12.55 39.16
N GLY A 277 8.11 12.07 38.49
CA GLY A 277 9.26 11.37 39.08
C GLY A 277 10.60 12.06 38.82
N VAL A 278 10.59 13.30 38.31
CA VAL A 278 11.86 14.00 38.00
C VAL A 278 12.63 14.29 39.28
N GLY A 279 13.95 14.12 39.21
CA GLY A 279 14.86 14.11 40.35
C GLY A 279 14.97 12.73 40.99
N GLY A 280 14.17 11.75 40.56
CA GLY A 280 14.23 10.39 41.08
C GLY A 280 13.59 10.21 42.46
N PRO A 281 13.81 9.04 43.09
CA PRO A 281 13.26 8.71 44.39
C PRO A 281 13.82 9.64 45.50
N THR A 282 12.94 10.24 46.31
CA THR A 282 13.34 11.28 47.27
C THR A 282 14.15 10.76 48.46
N GLU A 283 14.10 9.45 48.70
CA GLU A 283 14.92 8.72 49.65
C GLU A 283 16.41 8.70 49.26
N LEU A 284 16.73 8.95 47.98
CA LEU A 284 18.09 8.98 47.46
C LEU A 284 18.67 10.39 47.34
N TYR A 285 17.96 11.43 47.79
CA TYR A 285 18.38 12.82 47.63
C TYR A 285 19.67 13.13 48.39
N GLY A 286 20.61 13.76 47.69
CA GLY A 286 21.81 14.32 48.28
C GLY A 286 21.53 15.59 49.10
N PRO A 287 22.54 16.12 49.81
CA PRO A 287 22.38 17.28 50.70
C PRO A 287 21.72 18.50 50.05
N ASP A 288 22.04 18.79 48.79
CA ASP A 288 21.53 19.97 48.06
C ASP A 288 20.06 19.83 47.61
N GLU A 289 19.58 18.59 47.55
CA GLU A 289 18.24 18.23 47.07
C GLU A 289 17.25 18.05 48.22
N GLN A 290 17.73 17.88 49.46
CA GLN A 290 16.89 17.67 50.64
C GLN A 290 15.85 18.79 50.84
N ARG A 291 16.17 20.03 50.46
CA ARG A 291 15.24 21.17 50.53
C ARG A 291 13.98 20.99 49.67
N TYR A 292 14.03 20.15 48.63
CA TYR A 292 12.91 19.90 47.71
C TYR A 292 12.09 18.66 48.08
N LYS A 293 12.58 17.85 49.03
CA LYS A 293 12.00 16.56 49.39
C LYS A 293 10.52 16.66 49.79
N ALA A 294 10.19 17.62 50.66
CA ALA A 294 8.81 17.82 51.11
C ALA A 294 7.90 18.20 49.94
N THR A 295 8.27 19.23 49.18
CA THR A 295 7.51 19.72 48.02
C THR A 295 7.26 18.63 46.99
N HIS A 296 8.29 17.85 46.63
CA HIS A 296 8.17 16.76 45.66
C HIS A 296 7.26 15.65 46.16
N ASN A 297 7.40 15.21 47.41
CA ASN A 297 6.55 14.16 47.98
C ASN A 297 5.09 14.62 48.06
N HIS A 298 4.82 15.82 48.57
CA HIS A 298 3.46 16.35 48.66
C HIS A 298 2.80 16.47 47.28
N PHE A 299 3.54 16.93 46.27
CA PHE A 299 2.99 17.01 44.91
C PHE A 299 2.74 15.63 44.29
N ARG A 300 3.67 14.68 44.45
CA ARG A 300 3.53 13.30 43.98
C ARG A 300 2.34 12.60 44.64
N ASP A 301 2.13 12.83 45.93
CA ASP A 301 0.99 12.30 46.68
C ASP A 301 -0.33 12.90 46.18
N ALA A 302 -0.38 14.21 45.94
CA ALA A 302 -1.55 14.88 45.38
C ALA A 302 -1.87 14.39 43.96
N MET A 303 -0.86 14.16 43.12
CA MET A 303 -1.07 13.56 41.79
C MET A 303 -1.67 12.16 41.85
N ALA A 304 -1.27 11.37 42.84
CA ALA A 304 -1.74 10.00 43.01
C ALA A 304 -3.09 9.88 43.72
N ALA A 305 -3.48 10.91 44.50
CA ALA A 305 -4.67 10.89 45.35
C ALA A 305 -5.98 10.58 44.60
N PRO A 306 -6.25 11.14 43.39
CA PRO A 306 -7.48 10.83 42.65
C PRO A 306 -7.70 9.34 42.41
N ALA A 307 -6.64 8.56 42.11
CA ALA A 307 -6.76 7.12 41.87
C ALA A 307 -7.28 6.32 43.09
N LYS A 308 -7.27 6.92 44.29
CA LYS A 308 -7.76 6.31 45.53
C LYS A 308 -9.24 6.63 45.83
N LEU A 309 -9.84 7.55 45.07
CA LEU A 309 -11.25 7.90 45.26
C LEU A 309 -12.15 6.69 44.99
N PRO A 310 -13.21 6.44 45.78
CA PRO A 310 -14.06 5.27 45.64
C PRO A 310 -14.60 5.06 44.22
N GLU A 311 -14.99 6.13 43.53
CA GLU A 311 -15.52 6.08 42.16
C GLU A 311 -14.49 5.73 41.08
N PHE A 312 -13.20 5.80 41.42
CA PHE A 312 -12.08 5.58 40.48
C PHE A 312 -11.34 4.27 40.73
N GLN A 313 -11.70 3.54 41.78
CA GLN A 313 -11.13 2.23 42.07
C GLN A 313 -11.28 1.28 40.87
N ASN A 314 -10.22 0.52 40.57
CA ASN A 314 -10.14 -0.45 39.48
C ASN A 314 -10.26 0.10 38.06
N ASN A 315 -10.33 1.43 37.89
CA ASN A 315 -10.44 2.07 36.57
C ASN A 315 -9.41 3.21 36.38
N VAL A 316 -8.93 3.79 37.48
CA VAL A 316 -7.84 4.77 37.47
C VAL A 316 -6.65 4.22 38.24
N VAL A 317 -5.46 4.29 37.66
CA VAL A 317 -4.20 3.89 38.29
C VAL A 317 -3.20 5.02 38.25
N ALA A 318 -2.46 5.21 39.34
CA ALA A 318 -1.35 6.15 39.41
C ALA A 318 -0.01 5.40 39.37
N ILE A 319 0.87 5.77 38.44
CA ILE A 319 2.20 5.18 38.28
C ILE A 319 3.25 6.20 38.70
N ARG A 320 4.06 5.84 39.70
CA ARG A 320 5.21 6.65 40.11
C ARG A 320 6.36 6.48 39.14
N THR A 321 6.58 7.49 38.31
CA THR A 321 7.61 7.44 37.26
C THR A 321 9.04 7.53 37.80
N GLU A 322 9.22 7.82 39.10
CA GLU A 322 10.52 7.76 39.78
C GLU A 322 11.12 6.35 39.78
N ALA A 323 10.29 5.31 39.64
CA ALA A 323 10.74 3.92 39.51
C ALA A 323 11.58 3.65 38.25
N PHE A 324 11.49 4.51 37.24
CA PHE A 324 12.26 4.40 35.99
C PHE A 324 13.49 5.32 35.96
N TRP A 325 13.80 5.97 37.09
CA TRP A 325 14.91 6.92 37.16
C TRP A 325 16.26 6.23 37.06
N ASP A 326 17.18 6.80 36.29
CA ASP A 326 18.53 6.26 36.14
C ASP A 326 19.47 6.87 37.19
N LYS A 327 19.71 6.10 38.26
CA LYS A 327 20.57 6.53 39.37
C LYS A 327 22.04 6.66 38.94
N GLU A 328 22.55 5.74 38.13
CA GLU A 328 23.95 5.76 37.66
C GLU A 328 24.23 7.06 36.90
N LEU A 329 23.31 7.41 36.00
CA LEU A 329 23.38 8.63 35.21
C LEU A 329 23.29 9.89 36.07
N SER A 330 22.37 9.94 37.04
CA SER A 330 22.24 11.10 37.92
C SER A 330 23.41 11.26 38.88
N ASP A 331 23.98 10.17 39.40
CA ASP A 331 25.15 10.20 40.29
C ASP A 331 26.38 10.74 39.53
N ALA A 332 26.61 10.23 38.31
CA ALA A 332 27.67 10.73 37.45
C ALA A 332 27.49 12.22 37.14
N LYS A 333 26.24 12.67 36.93
CA LYS A 333 25.96 14.07 36.63
C LYS A 333 26.17 14.97 37.84
N ALA A 334 25.74 14.54 39.02
CA ALA A 334 25.99 15.24 40.27
C ALA A 334 27.49 15.36 40.56
N LYS A 335 28.28 14.32 40.24
CA LYS A 335 29.74 14.36 40.32
C LYS A 335 30.34 15.37 39.33
N GLU A 336 29.91 15.34 38.06
CA GLU A 336 30.34 16.34 37.05
C GLU A 336 30.03 17.77 37.52
N ASN A 337 28.83 18.03 38.05
CA ASN A 337 28.43 19.34 38.53
C ASN A 337 29.31 19.83 39.69
N ARG A 338 29.65 18.96 40.66
CA ARG A 338 30.59 19.30 41.75
C ARG A 338 31.99 19.58 41.22
N THR A 339 32.50 18.76 40.30
CA THR A 339 33.81 18.96 39.68
C THR A 339 33.87 20.28 38.90
N ARG A 340 32.84 20.61 38.12
CA ARG A 340 32.76 21.88 37.39
C ARG A 340 32.60 23.08 38.32
N GLN A 341 31.90 22.94 39.44
CA GLN A 341 31.80 23.99 40.45
C GLN A 341 33.16 24.27 41.13
N ARG A 342 33.89 23.22 41.49
CA ARG A 342 35.26 23.35 42.01
C ARG A 342 36.21 23.98 40.99
N ALA A 343 36.06 23.64 39.70
CA ALA A 343 36.82 24.26 38.62
C ALA A 343 36.55 25.77 38.53
N LYS A 344 35.30 26.20 38.70
CA LYS A 344 34.92 27.63 38.77
C LYS A 344 35.55 28.34 39.96
N GLU A 345 35.56 27.71 41.14
CA GLU A 345 36.20 28.25 42.33
C GLU A 345 37.70 28.41 42.13
N LEU A 346 38.37 27.39 41.58
CA LEU A 346 39.79 27.41 41.27
C LEU A 346 40.14 28.46 40.19
N ALA A 347 39.30 28.62 39.18
CA ALA A 347 39.46 29.64 38.14
C ALA A 347 39.30 31.06 38.71
N LYS A 348 38.35 31.24 39.65
CA LYS A 348 38.15 32.50 40.38
C LYS A 348 39.33 32.85 41.27
N GLU A 349 39.89 31.88 41.99
CA GLU A 349 41.12 32.05 42.79
C GLU A 349 42.33 32.42 41.93
N ARG A 350 42.42 31.84 40.73
CA ARG A 350 43.51 32.08 39.75
C ARG A 350 43.26 33.28 38.82
N LYS A 351 42.12 33.98 38.95
CA LYS A 351 41.71 35.11 38.09
C LYS A 351 41.75 34.79 36.59
N LEU A 352 41.35 33.57 36.22
CA LEU A 352 41.36 33.10 34.84
C LEU A 352 40.20 33.67 34.02
N GLY A 353 40.39 33.84 32.71
CA GLY A 353 39.34 34.20 31.78
C GLY A 353 38.39 33.02 31.48
N ALA A 354 37.23 33.30 30.87
CA ALA A 354 36.19 32.29 30.62
C ALA A 354 36.65 31.08 29.77
N GLN A 355 37.59 31.28 28.83
CA GLN A 355 38.15 30.19 28.04
C GLN A 355 39.08 29.29 28.86
N GLU A 356 39.88 29.88 29.74
CA GLU A 356 40.80 29.18 30.62
C GLU A 356 40.05 28.43 31.73
N GLU A 357 38.98 29.03 32.27
CA GLU A 357 38.03 28.36 33.18
C GLU A 357 37.46 27.09 32.56
N ARG A 358 37.01 27.17 31.29
CA ARG A 358 36.46 26.01 30.57
C ARG A 358 37.50 24.90 30.41
N LYS A 359 38.75 25.26 30.08
CA LYS A 359 39.85 24.31 29.95
C LYS A 359 40.15 23.61 31.28
N VAL A 360 40.22 24.37 32.39
CA VAL A 360 40.40 23.81 33.74
C VAL A 360 39.25 22.88 34.11
N ALA A 361 38.02 23.25 33.78
CA ALA A 361 36.85 22.41 34.04
C ALA A 361 36.89 21.10 33.27
N ASP A 362 37.26 21.13 31.98
CA ASP A 362 37.33 19.93 31.15
C ASP A 362 38.50 19.01 31.57
N GLU A 363 39.65 19.57 31.95
CA GLU A 363 40.78 18.82 32.54
C GLU A 363 40.39 18.15 33.86
N LEU A 364 39.73 18.86 34.77
CA LEU A 364 39.28 18.30 36.04
C LEU A 364 38.22 17.22 35.85
N VAL A 365 37.28 17.40 34.92
CA VAL A 365 36.29 16.37 34.58
C VAL A 365 36.98 15.12 34.01
N GLN A 366 38.04 15.28 33.21
CA GLN A 366 38.80 14.16 32.68
C GLN A 366 39.62 13.41 33.74
N GLN A 367 40.04 14.10 34.80
CA GLN A 367 40.79 13.50 35.91
C GLN A 367 39.90 12.85 36.97
N GLU A 368 38.78 13.49 37.35
CA GLU A 368 37.97 13.08 38.51
C GLU A 368 36.85 12.08 38.14
N LEU A 369 36.35 12.09 36.90
CA LEU A 369 35.37 11.11 36.45
C LEU A 369 36.08 9.86 35.91
N THR A 370 35.41 8.71 36.01
CA THR A 370 35.83 7.47 35.33
C THR A 370 35.44 7.51 33.85
N ASP A 371 36.05 6.63 33.03
CA ASP A 371 35.66 6.48 31.62
C ASP A 371 34.18 6.13 31.48
N ARG A 372 33.68 5.24 32.36
CA ARG A 372 32.27 4.86 32.43
C ARG A 372 31.36 6.06 32.70
N GLU A 373 31.65 6.84 33.74
CA GLU A 373 30.86 8.03 34.11
C GLU A 373 30.83 9.05 32.96
N ARG A 374 31.97 9.30 32.30
CA ARG A 374 32.00 10.19 31.13
C ARG A 374 31.16 9.65 29.97
N GLU A 375 31.27 8.35 29.69
CA GLU A 375 30.57 7.72 28.58
C GLU A 375 29.05 7.77 28.76
N ILE A 376 28.55 7.43 29.96
CA ILE A 376 27.11 7.50 30.25
C ILE A 376 26.59 8.93 30.25
N LEU A 377 27.37 9.94 30.65
CA LEU A 377 26.93 11.33 30.59
C LEU A 377 26.75 11.82 29.16
N VAL A 378 27.71 11.49 28.29
CA VAL A 378 27.66 11.86 26.87
C VAL A 378 26.49 11.17 26.18
N LYS A 379 26.31 9.87 26.44
CA LYS A 379 25.28 9.06 25.78
C LYS A 379 23.91 9.18 26.43
N GLY A 380 23.80 9.47 27.73
CA GLY A 380 22.55 9.36 28.49
C GLY A 380 21.75 10.65 28.66
N ILE A 381 22.37 11.83 28.51
CA ILE A 381 21.69 13.13 28.74
C ILE A 381 21.59 13.91 27.43
N SER A 382 20.39 14.41 27.10
CA SER A 382 20.18 15.20 25.88
C SER A 382 19.75 16.65 26.04
N ASN A 383 19.41 17.13 27.25
CA ASN A 383 18.77 18.44 27.41
C ASN A 383 19.02 19.14 28.77
N LEU A 384 20.24 19.54 29.11
CA LEU A 384 20.53 20.36 30.31
C LEU A 384 19.82 19.88 31.60
N GLU A 385 19.62 18.56 31.75
CA GLU A 385 18.96 17.91 32.89
C GLU A 385 17.44 18.12 33.02
N PHE A 386 16.80 18.84 32.09
CA PHE A 386 15.34 19.00 32.08
C PHE A 386 14.63 17.72 31.63
N HIS A 387 13.33 17.60 31.94
CA HIS A 387 12.43 16.58 31.36
C HIS A 387 13.02 15.16 31.38
N TYR A 388 13.38 14.66 32.57
CA TYR A 388 14.00 13.36 32.78
C TYR A 388 15.36 13.20 32.07
N LEU A 389 16.19 14.25 32.14
CA LEU A 389 17.52 14.32 31.53
C LEU A 389 17.50 14.17 29.99
N GLY A 390 16.32 14.14 29.38
CA GLY A 390 16.17 13.78 27.97
C GLY A 390 16.76 12.39 27.71
N SER A 391 16.63 11.48 28.66
CA SER A 391 17.17 10.13 28.59
C SER A 391 16.14 9.18 27.98
N ALA A 392 16.51 8.51 26.89
CA ALA A 392 15.68 7.45 26.29
C ALA A 392 15.49 6.27 27.25
N LYS A 393 16.44 5.98 28.13
CA LYS A 393 16.30 4.93 29.15
C LYS A 393 15.18 5.26 30.15
N ILE A 394 15.13 6.51 30.63
CA ILE A 394 14.12 6.92 31.60
C ILE A 394 12.75 7.08 30.92
N LEU A 395 12.65 7.86 29.84
CA LEU A 395 11.37 8.09 29.15
C LEU A 395 10.84 6.82 28.47
N GLY A 396 11.72 5.96 27.96
CA GLY A 396 11.36 4.65 27.42
C GLY A 396 10.79 3.73 28.50
N GLY A 397 11.43 3.66 29.67
CA GLY A 397 10.90 2.93 30.83
C GLY A 397 9.53 3.43 31.28
N ILE A 398 9.33 4.76 31.28
CA ILE A 398 8.04 5.38 31.61
C ILE A 398 6.94 4.94 30.63
N GLY A 399 7.22 4.92 29.32
CA GLY A 399 6.24 4.46 28.34
C GLY A 399 5.83 3.00 28.51
N VAL A 400 6.79 2.11 28.82
CA VAL A 400 6.50 0.70 29.19
C VAL A 400 5.65 0.65 30.45
N GLY A 401 6.01 1.43 31.48
CA GLY A 401 5.24 1.51 32.72
C GLY A 401 3.79 1.97 32.51
N PHE A 402 3.55 2.91 31.61
CA PHE A 402 2.20 3.33 31.24
C PHE A 402 1.45 2.24 30.50
N ALA A 403 2.09 1.52 29.59
CA ALA A 403 1.46 0.41 28.87
C ALA A 403 1.08 -0.72 29.82
N ASP A 404 2.00 -1.17 30.68
CA ASP A 404 1.74 -2.23 31.65
C ASP A 404 0.64 -1.86 32.65
N ALA A 405 0.56 -0.58 33.04
CA ALA A 405 -0.50 -0.08 33.90
C ALA A 405 -1.86 -0.10 33.19
N MET A 406 -1.87 0.30 31.92
CA MET A 406 -3.08 0.31 31.09
C MET A 406 -3.57 -1.11 30.81
N LEU A 407 -2.68 -2.03 30.45
CA LEU A 407 -2.99 -3.44 30.21
C LEU A 407 -3.67 -4.11 31.42
N LYS A 408 -3.30 -3.72 32.65
CA LYS A 408 -3.96 -4.21 33.89
C LYS A 408 -5.40 -3.72 34.06
N LEU A 409 -5.77 -2.62 33.42
CA LEU A 409 -7.12 -2.06 33.45
C LEU A 409 -8.00 -2.60 32.31
N LEU A 410 -7.39 -3.18 31.27
CA LEU A 410 -8.12 -3.81 30.17
C LEU A 410 -8.67 -5.19 30.58
N PRO A 411 -9.78 -5.64 29.97
CA PRO A 411 -10.29 -7.00 30.19
C PRO A 411 -9.24 -8.05 29.84
N ALA A 412 -9.24 -9.18 30.56
CA ALA A 412 -8.31 -10.29 30.33
C ALA A 412 -8.36 -10.79 28.88
N GLN A 413 -7.25 -10.64 28.16
CA GLN A 413 -7.11 -11.08 26.77
C GLN A 413 -6.59 -12.52 26.71
N LYS A 414 -6.85 -13.22 25.59
CA LYS A 414 -6.24 -14.53 25.35
C LYS A 414 -4.72 -14.33 25.20
N PRO A 415 -3.87 -15.17 25.81
CA PRO A 415 -2.42 -15.07 25.60
C PRO A 415 -2.06 -15.36 24.14
N LEU A 416 -1.22 -14.51 23.56
CA LEU A 416 -0.54 -14.80 22.29
C LEU A 416 0.33 -16.05 22.48
N ALA A 417 0.17 -17.04 21.61
CA ALA A 417 0.98 -18.25 21.64
C ALA A 417 2.44 -17.93 21.25
N GLY A 418 3.34 -17.90 22.24
CA GLY A 418 4.78 -18.07 22.04
C GLY A 418 5.60 -16.78 21.88
N SER A 419 5.87 -16.09 22.99
CA SER A 419 6.95 -15.10 23.09
C SER A 419 8.32 -15.80 23.20
N SER A 420 8.93 -16.11 22.07
CA SER A 420 10.37 -16.35 21.96
C SER A 420 10.87 -15.70 20.67
N GLN A 421 12.04 -15.05 20.76
CA GLN A 421 12.72 -14.39 19.65
C GLN A 421 12.68 -15.27 18.40
N LYS A 422 11.79 -14.95 17.45
CA LYS A 422 11.93 -15.43 16.08
C LYS A 422 13.03 -14.59 15.41
N PRO A 423 13.93 -15.21 14.63
CA PRO A 423 14.81 -14.46 13.74
C PRO A 423 13.98 -13.54 12.86
N LEU A 424 14.58 -12.50 12.27
CA LEU A 424 14.00 -11.77 11.15
C LEU A 424 13.55 -12.80 10.09
N GLU A 425 12.29 -13.20 10.18
CA GLU A 425 11.60 -13.92 9.13
C GLU A 425 11.33 -12.87 8.06
N SER A 426 11.61 -13.23 6.82
CA SER A 426 11.09 -12.50 5.67
C SER A 426 9.59 -12.26 5.91
N PRO A 427 9.02 -11.11 5.48
CA PRO A 427 7.57 -11.07 5.35
C PRO A 427 7.20 -12.33 4.55
N GLU A 428 6.33 -13.19 5.10
CA GLU A 428 6.05 -14.57 4.68
C GLU A 428 5.39 -14.66 3.28
N HIS A 429 5.94 -13.95 2.31
CA HIS A 429 5.28 -13.58 1.08
C HIS A 429 6.18 -13.70 -0.13
N TRP A 430 7.51 -13.83 -0.03
CA TRP A 430 8.40 -13.92 -1.21
C TRP A 430 9.33 -15.15 -1.19
N THR A 431 9.62 -15.67 -2.38
CA THR A 431 10.66 -16.67 -2.65
C THR A 431 11.52 -16.17 -3.82
N ILE A 432 12.82 -16.41 -3.78
CA ILE A 432 13.74 -16.19 -4.91
C ILE A 432 14.11 -17.52 -5.54
N GLU A 433 14.25 -17.56 -6.86
CA GLU A 433 14.75 -18.74 -7.57
C GLU A 433 15.66 -18.38 -8.73
N THR A 434 16.53 -19.31 -9.11
CA THR A 434 17.33 -19.26 -10.33
C THR A 434 16.45 -19.68 -11.51
N PHE A 435 16.21 -18.73 -12.42
CA PHE A 435 15.49 -19.01 -13.64
C PHE A 435 16.43 -19.49 -14.76
N ALA A 436 17.62 -18.87 -14.87
CA ALA A 436 18.62 -19.23 -15.87
C ALA A 436 20.04 -18.99 -15.36
N GLY A 437 21.02 -19.66 -15.99
CA GLY A 437 22.44 -19.55 -15.65
C GLY A 437 22.93 -20.64 -14.71
N THR A 438 24.12 -21.17 -15.00
CA THR A 438 24.78 -22.18 -14.17
C THR A 438 25.51 -21.60 -12.96
N GLY A 439 25.77 -20.29 -12.94
CA GLY A 439 26.71 -19.68 -11.99
C GLY A 439 28.11 -19.43 -12.58
N GLU A 440 28.42 -20.07 -13.71
CA GLU A 440 29.71 -19.94 -14.38
C GLU A 440 29.61 -18.91 -15.51
N GLN A 441 30.56 -17.98 -15.53
CA GLN A 441 30.75 -17.06 -16.63
C GLN A 441 31.01 -17.82 -17.95
N GLY A 442 30.32 -17.41 -19.01
CA GLY A 442 30.62 -17.87 -20.36
C GLY A 442 29.39 -17.84 -21.26
N TYR A 443 29.47 -18.58 -22.37
CA TYR A 443 28.41 -18.66 -23.36
C TYR A 443 28.15 -20.11 -23.75
N SER A 444 26.92 -20.58 -23.56
CA SER A 444 26.46 -21.87 -24.07
C SER A 444 24.93 -21.96 -24.14
N GLY A 445 24.42 -23.12 -24.58
CA GLY A 445 23.05 -23.55 -24.32
C GLY A 445 21.99 -23.13 -25.34
N ASP A 446 22.34 -22.47 -26.44
CA ASP A 446 21.37 -22.14 -27.50
C ASP A 446 20.56 -23.37 -27.95
N GLY A 447 19.23 -23.22 -27.95
CA GLY A 447 18.30 -24.32 -28.26
C GLY A 447 18.06 -25.31 -27.13
N GLY A 448 18.78 -25.19 -26.00
CA GLY A 448 18.64 -26.02 -24.81
C GLY A 448 18.05 -25.29 -23.60
N PRO A 449 17.95 -25.97 -22.44
CA PRO A 449 17.38 -25.40 -21.23
C PRO A 449 18.22 -24.24 -20.66
N ALA A 450 17.59 -23.11 -20.36
CA ALA A 450 18.25 -21.89 -19.87
C ALA A 450 18.98 -22.08 -18.54
N ARG A 451 18.52 -22.99 -17.67
CA ARG A 451 19.18 -23.35 -16.40
C ARG A 451 20.55 -24.02 -16.59
N MET A 452 20.81 -24.59 -17.77
CA MET A 452 22.08 -25.26 -18.09
C MET A 452 23.02 -24.37 -18.92
N ALA A 453 22.59 -23.18 -19.32
CA ALA A 453 23.38 -22.26 -20.10
C ALA A 453 24.37 -21.49 -19.21
N LYS A 454 25.61 -21.34 -19.68
CA LYS A 454 26.54 -20.33 -19.15
C LYS A 454 26.09 -18.97 -19.66
N LEU A 455 26.01 -18.00 -18.75
CA LEU A 455 25.65 -16.62 -19.04
C LEU A 455 26.83 -15.70 -18.72
N ASP A 456 26.92 -14.58 -19.41
CA ASP A 456 28.01 -13.62 -19.20
C ASP A 456 27.48 -12.24 -18.78
N ASN A 457 27.49 -11.99 -17.46
CA ASN A 457 27.01 -10.77 -16.84
C ASN A 457 25.65 -10.30 -17.36
N PRO A 458 24.55 -11.00 -17.00
CA PRO A 458 23.20 -10.60 -17.41
C PRO A 458 22.85 -9.25 -16.77
N PHE A 459 22.57 -8.25 -17.63
CA PHE A 459 22.26 -6.88 -17.24
C PHE A 459 20.76 -6.60 -17.45
N GLY A 460 20.37 -5.57 -18.22
CA GLY A 460 18.96 -5.24 -18.45
C GLY A 460 18.16 -6.48 -18.81
N VAL A 461 17.07 -6.72 -18.07
CA VAL A 461 16.20 -7.89 -18.16
C VAL A 461 14.77 -7.40 -18.31
N ILE A 462 13.99 -7.96 -19.23
CA ILE A 462 12.60 -7.54 -19.47
C ILE A 462 11.80 -8.67 -20.13
N ARG A 463 10.48 -8.70 -19.92
CA ARG A 463 9.58 -9.56 -20.70
C ARG A 463 9.31 -8.93 -22.07
N GLY A 464 9.54 -9.71 -23.13
CA GLY A 464 9.25 -9.30 -24.50
C GLY A 464 7.79 -9.53 -24.91
N PRO A 465 7.37 -9.02 -26.08
CA PRO A 465 6.02 -9.24 -26.63
C PRO A 465 5.73 -10.72 -26.95
N ASP A 466 6.77 -11.54 -27.05
CA ASP A 466 6.67 -13.00 -27.20
C ASP A 466 6.55 -13.75 -25.87
N HIS A 467 6.36 -13.02 -24.75
CA HIS A 467 6.36 -13.51 -23.38
C HIS A 467 7.68 -14.17 -22.93
N ALA A 468 8.73 -14.10 -23.75
CA ALA A 468 10.06 -14.56 -23.36
C ALA A 468 10.71 -13.55 -22.41
N ILE A 469 11.66 -14.01 -21.60
CA ILE A 469 12.52 -13.13 -20.79
C ILE A 469 13.76 -12.82 -21.60
N TRP A 470 13.92 -11.56 -21.96
CA TRP A 470 15.05 -11.05 -22.73
C TRP A 470 16.05 -10.38 -21.80
N PHE A 471 17.33 -10.51 -22.11
CA PHE A 471 18.39 -9.84 -21.39
C PHE A 471 19.61 -9.58 -22.27
N CYS A 472 20.43 -8.61 -21.88
CA CYS A 472 21.73 -8.38 -22.48
C CYS A 472 22.85 -9.04 -21.66
N GLU A 473 23.80 -9.65 -22.36
CA GLU A 473 25.07 -10.11 -21.81
C GLU A 473 26.10 -8.97 -21.95
N TYR A 474 26.45 -8.35 -20.83
CA TYR A 474 27.27 -7.15 -20.82
C TYR A 474 28.67 -7.39 -21.38
N THR A 475 29.40 -8.37 -20.85
CA THR A 475 30.71 -8.78 -21.35
C THR A 475 30.61 -9.77 -22.51
N GLY A 476 29.51 -10.51 -22.59
CA GLY A 476 29.24 -11.47 -23.66
C GLY A 476 28.85 -10.87 -25.01
N GLN A 477 28.61 -9.55 -25.09
CA GLN A 477 28.28 -8.80 -26.32
C GLN A 477 27.07 -9.35 -27.10
N ARG A 478 26.09 -9.92 -26.40
CA ARG A 478 24.91 -10.56 -27.00
C ARG A 478 23.63 -10.10 -26.33
N ILE A 479 22.55 -10.16 -27.09
CA ILE A 479 21.19 -10.12 -26.57
C ILE A 479 20.61 -11.52 -26.67
N ARG A 480 20.11 -12.01 -25.55
CA ARG A 480 19.57 -13.37 -25.43
C ARG A 480 18.14 -13.32 -24.92
N ARG A 481 17.36 -14.34 -25.25
CA ARG A 481 16.01 -14.53 -24.73
C ARG A 481 15.82 -15.95 -24.22
N ILE A 482 14.92 -16.10 -23.26
CA ILE A 482 14.48 -17.37 -22.71
C ILE A 482 12.99 -17.50 -22.98
N LEU A 483 12.63 -18.42 -23.85
CA LEU A 483 11.24 -18.70 -24.23
C LEU A 483 10.43 -19.21 -23.01
N PRO A 484 9.09 -19.09 -23.03
CA PRO A 484 8.24 -19.60 -21.94
C PRO A 484 8.44 -21.07 -21.60
N ASN A 485 8.86 -21.89 -22.58
CA ASN A 485 9.19 -23.31 -22.38
C ASN A 485 10.59 -23.54 -21.77
N GLY A 486 11.31 -22.47 -21.38
CA GLY A 486 12.62 -22.52 -20.76
C GLY A 486 13.80 -22.66 -21.73
N VAL A 487 13.56 -22.60 -23.05
CA VAL A 487 14.63 -22.68 -24.05
C VAL A 487 15.32 -21.33 -24.25
N ILE A 488 16.64 -21.30 -24.18
CA ILE A 488 17.43 -20.08 -24.39
C ILE A 488 17.88 -19.92 -25.86
N GLN A 489 17.89 -18.68 -26.35
CA GLN A 489 18.26 -18.32 -27.72
C GLN A 489 19.03 -17.01 -27.77
N THR A 490 20.04 -16.93 -28.64
CA THR A 490 20.70 -15.69 -29.05
C THR A 490 19.89 -15.03 -30.16
N ILE A 491 19.64 -13.72 -30.02
CA ILE A 491 18.82 -12.96 -30.98
C ILE A 491 19.61 -11.86 -31.67
N ALA A 492 20.64 -11.32 -31.01
CA ALA A 492 21.53 -10.33 -31.61
C ALA A 492 22.92 -10.39 -30.99
N GLY A 493 23.91 -9.93 -31.74
CA GLY A 493 25.30 -9.86 -31.31
C GLY A 493 26.10 -11.10 -31.72
N SER A 494 27.27 -10.87 -32.31
CA SER A 494 28.22 -11.94 -32.67
C SER A 494 28.99 -12.49 -31.47
N GLY A 495 28.96 -11.78 -30.33
CA GLY A 495 29.82 -12.03 -29.18
C GLY A 495 31.16 -11.29 -29.22
N GLU A 496 31.49 -10.65 -30.34
CA GLU A 496 32.70 -9.84 -30.48
C GLU A 496 32.43 -8.38 -30.14
N LYS A 497 33.40 -7.76 -29.45
CA LYS A 497 33.37 -6.34 -29.13
C LYS A 497 33.60 -5.51 -30.39
N GLY A 498 32.67 -4.60 -30.73
CA GLY A 498 32.81 -3.71 -31.88
C GLY A 498 31.58 -2.84 -32.11
N TYR A 499 31.60 -2.04 -33.18
CA TYR A 499 30.49 -1.20 -33.62
C TYR A 499 30.24 -1.41 -35.13
N SER A 500 29.43 -2.41 -35.48
CA SER A 500 29.13 -2.77 -36.88
C SER A 500 27.70 -3.29 -37.05
N GLY A 501 27.29 -3.57 -38.29
CA GLY A 501 26.06 -4.31 -38.61
C GLY A 501 24.86 -3.49 -39.06
N ASP A 502 24.93 -2.16 -39.06
CA ASP A 502 23.80 -1.32 -39.50
C ASP A 502 23.34 -1.68 -40.93
N GLY A 503 22.03 -1.91 -41.08
CA GLY A 503 21.40 -2.37 -42.32
C GLY A 503 21.50 -3.88 -42.58
N GLY A 504 22.23 -4.63 -41.75
CA GLY A 504 22.41 -6.08 -41.85
C GLY A 504 21.72 -6.88 -40.74
N PRO A 505 21.91 -8.22 -40.72
CA PRO A 505 21.32 -9.10 -39.70
C PRO A 505 21.84 -8.79 -38.29
N ALA A 506 20.94 -8.71 -37.31
CA ALA A 506 21.28 -8.40 -35.92
C ALA A 506 22.20 -9.45 -35.27
N LEU A 507 22.18 -10.70 -35.72
CA LEU A 507 23.06 -11.78 -35.24
C LEU A 507 24.53 -11.59 -35.65
N GLU A 508 24.80 -10.84 -36.71
CA GLU A 508 26.15 -10.59 -37.22
C GLU A 508 26.74 -9.28 -36.70
N ALA A 509 25.91 -8.44 -36.09
CA ALA A 509 26.33 -7.16 -35.55
C ALA A 509 27.24 -7.33 -34.33
N THR A 510 28.15 -6.39 -34.16
CA THR A 510 28.98 -6.29 -32.95
C THR A 510 28.41 -5.24 -32.01
N PHE A 511 28.45 -5.54 -30.71
CA PHE A 511 28.11 -4.62 -29.63
C PHE A 511 29.35 -4.36 -28.78
N ASN A 512 29.28 -3.35 -27.91
CA ASN A 512 30.33 -3.06 -26.96
C ASN A 512 29.73 -2.65 -25.61
N LEU A 513 29.66 -3.62 -24.72
CA LEU A 513 29.07 -3.53 -23.40
C LEU A 513 27.57 -3.14 -23.47
N PRO A 514 26.71 -3.94 -24.14
CA PRO A 514 25.29 -3.67 -24.20
C PRO A 514 24.71 -3.70 -22.78
N HIS A 515 23.90 -2.69 -22.44
CA HIS A 515 23.55 -2.43 -21.04
C HIS A 515 22.07 -2.59 -20.70
N GLU A 516 21.18 -2.11 -21.58
CA GLU A 516 19.74 -2.08 -21.34
C GLU A 516 19.00 -2.39 -22.63
N ILE A 517 17.83 -2.99 -22.51
CA ILE A 517 16.94 -3.28 -23.63
C ILE A 517 15.50 -2.88 -23.34
N ARG A 518 14.80 -2.35 -24.35
CA ARG A 518 13.36 -2.02 -24.28
C ARG A 518 12.66 -2.30 -25.60
N PHE A 519 11.38 -2.65 -25.53
CA PHE A 519 10.54 -2.79 -26.71
C PHE A 519 9.71 -1.53 -26.94
N ASP A 520 9.55 -1.12 -28.19
CA ASP A 520 8.55 -0.12 -28.55
C ASP A 520 7.15 -0.73 -28.70
N SER A 521 6.15 0.12 -28.92
CA SER A 521 4.75 -0.31 -29.12
C SER A 521 4.53 -1.21 -30.35
N LYS A 522 5.48 -1.29 -31.28
CA LYS A 522 5.43 -2.17 -32.47
C LYS A 522 6.10 -3.52 -32.22
N GLY A 523 6.74 -3.67 -31.06
CA GLY A 523 7.53 -4.84 -30.67
C GLY A 523 8.94 -4.84 -31.24
N ASP A 524 9.48 -3.70 -31.70
CA ASP A 524 10.89 -3.60 -32.10
C ASP A 524 11.78 -3.40 -30.87
N LEU A 525 12.98 -3.99 -30.89
CA LEU A 525 13.89 -4.00 -29.76
C LEU A 525 14.90 -2.86 -29.85
N TYR A 526 15.04 -2.08 -28.78
CA TYR A 526 16.03 -1.03 -28.63
C TYR A 526 17.08 -1.48 -27.62
N VAL A 527 18.34 -1.31 -27.97
CA VAL A 527 19.50 -1.79 -27.21
C VAL A 527 20.41 -0.60 -26.94
N VAL A 528 20.76 -0.39 -25.68
CA VAL A 528 21.79 0.57 -25.30
C VAL A 528 23.16 -0.07 -25.49
N ASP A 529 23.88 0.40 -26.49
CA ASP A 529 25.23 -0.03 -26.83
C ASP A 529 26.23 0.94 -26.16
N MET A 530 26.38 0.78 -24.84
CA MET A 530 26.91 1.80 -23.94
C MET A 530 28.30 2.31 -24.35
N SER A 531 29.25 1.40 -24.60
CA SER A 531 30.63 1.80 -24.92
C SER A 531 30.83 2.17 -26.39
N ASN A 532 29.82 1.94 -27.25
CA ASN A 532 29.74 2.55 -28.57
C ASN A 532 28.96 3.86 -28.56
N HIS A 533 28.50 4.33 -27.40
CA HIS A 533 27.83 5.63 -27.27
C HIS A 533 26.60 5.77 -28.17
N ALA A 534 25.86 4.68 -28.33
CA ALA A 534 24.74 4.61 -29.25
C ALA A 534 23.55 3.86 -28.64
N VAL A 535 22.37 4.13 -29.17
CA VAL A 535 21.18 3.29 -29.01
C VAL A 535 20.88 2.68 -30.36
N ARG A 536 20.83 1.35 -30.41
CA ARG A 536 20.58 0.54 -31.59
C ARG A 536 19.15 0.04 -31.57
N LYS A 537 18.51 -0.07 -32.74
CA LYS A 537 17.19 -0.66 -32.93
C LYS A 537 17.32 -1.93 -33.77
N ILE A 538 16.63 -2.98 -33.36
CA ILE A 538 16.46 -4.21 -34.11
C ILE A 538 14.98 -4.32 -34.49
N ASP A 539 14.70 -4.33 -35.79
CA ASP A 539 13.39 -4.70 -36.31
C ASP A 539 13.24 -6.21 -36.17
N LEU A 540 12.33 -6.66 -35.30
CA LEU A 540 12.19 -8.09 -35.00
C LEU A 540 11.44 -8.88 -36.09
N ARG A 541 10.85 -8.21 -37.09
CA ARG A 541 10.22 -8.88 -38.23
C ARG A 541 11.26 -9.20 -39.29
N SER A 542 12.12 -8.24 -39.60
CA SER A 542 13.16 -8.39 -40.62
C SER A 542 14.48 -8.92 -40.07
N GLY A 543 14.71 -8.81 -38.75
CA GLY A 543 15.98 -9.14 -38.10
C GLY A 543 17.08 -8.13 -38.37
N ILE A 544 16.75 -6.93 -38.89
CA ILE A 544 17.72 -5.91 -39.28
C ILE A 544 18.01 -4.98 -38.10
N ILE A 545 19.30 -4.69 -37.89
CA ILE A 545 19.76 -3.71 -36.89
C ILE A 545 20.10 -2.36 -37.54
N SER A 546 19.87 -1.27 -36.81
CA SER A 546 20.22 0.09 -37.22
C SER A 546 20.54 0.97 -36.01
N THR A 547 21.29 2.05 -36.18
CA THR A 547 21.50 3.07 -35.14
C THR A 547 20.40 4.11 -35.17
N ILE A 548 19.76 4.36 -34.02
CA ILE A 548 18.67 5.36 -33.92
C ILE A 548 19.05 6.61 -33.15
N ALA A 549 20.08 6.53 -32.29
CA ALA A 549 20.61 7.67 -31.56
C ALA A 549 22.10 7.46 -31.25
N GLY A 550 22.88 8.53 -31.28
CA GLY A 550 24.34 8.45 -31.11
C GLY A 550 25.09 8.29 -32.43
N THR A 551 26.31 8.83 -32.49
CA THR A 551 27.17 8.77 -33.68
C THR A 551 28.27 7.70 -33.62
N GLY A 552 28.33 6.92 -32.54
CA GLY A 552 29.49 6.04 -32.26
C GLY A 552 30.63 6.75 -31.51
N SER A 553 30.64 8.08 -31.46
CA SER A 553 31.70 8.88 -30.83
C SER A 553 31.20 9.55 -29.54
N PRO A 554 31.98 9.53 -28.45
CA PRO A 554 31.55 10.13 -27.18
C PRO A 554 31.49 11.65 -27.30
N GLY A 555 30.41 12.26 -26.81
CA GLY A 555 30.27 13.72 -26.76
C GLY A 555 28.88 14.17 -26.32
N TYR A 556 28.66 15.48 -26.25
CA TYR A 556 27.35 16.08 -25.94
C TYR A 556 27.02 17.15 -27.00
N SER A 557 26.18 16.82 -27.96
CA SER A 557 25.78 17.72 -29.05
C SER A 557 24.45 17.29 -29.68
N GLY A 558 23.94 18.08 -30.64
CA GLY A 558 22.84 17.68 -31.53
C GLY A 558 21.41 18.01 -31.09
N ASP A 559 21.22 18.77 -30.00
CA ASP A 559 19.89 19.21 -29.58
C ASP A 559 19.17 20.00 -30.70
N GLY A 560 17.91 19.64 -30.96
CA GLY A 560 17.10 20.17 -32.05
C GLY A 560 17.34 19.50 -33.42
N GLY A 561 18.35 18.63 -33.54
CA GLY A 561 18.64 17.85 -34.74
C GLY A 561 18.20 16.39 -34.63
N LEU A 562 18.50 15.58 -35.67
CA LEU A 562 18.21 14.15 -35.68
C LEU A 562 19.03 13.41 -34.62
N ALA A 563 18.40 12.48 -33.90
CA ALA A 563 19.03 11.71 -32.83
C ALA A 563 20.24 10.89 -33.30
N SER A 564 20.21 10.35 -34.53
CA SER A 564 21.31 9.59 -35.13
C SER A 564 22.55 10.44 -35.47
N GLN A 565 22.43 11.77 -35.45
CA GLN A 565 23.54 12.69 -35.67
C GLN A 565 24.04 13.35 -34.37
N ALA A 566 23.34 13.14 -33.26
CA ALA A 566 23.71 13.68 -31.96
C ALA A 566 24.74 12.80 -31.26
N GLN A 567 25.71 13.42 -30.58
CA GLN A 567 26.64 12.68 -29.74
C GLN A 567 26.01 12.37 -28.38
N LEU A 568 26.25 11.15 -27.92
CA LEU A 568 25.97 10.66 -26.57
C LEU A 568 27.30 10.26 -25.92
N LYS A 569 27.32 10.03 -24.61
CA LYS A 569 28.50 9.57 -23.88
C LYS A 569 28.10 8.56 -22.81
N GLN A 570 28.33 7.29 -23.14
CA GLN A 570 27.98 6.14 -22.30
C GLN A 570 26.50 6.14 -21.90
N PRO A 571 25.56 6.15 -22.87
CA PRO A 571 24.15 5.98 -22.55
C PRO A 571 23.96 4.65 -21.82
N HIS A 572 23.04 4.60 -20.86
CA HIS A 572 22.92 3.44 -19.97
C HIS A 572 21.53 2.83 -19.93
N SER A 573 20.53 3.63 -19.53
CA SER A 573 19.14 3.21 -19.46
C SER A 573 18.32 3.96 -20.50
N ILE A 574 17.33 3.28 -21.07
CA ILE A 574 16.35 3.85 -21.96
C ILE A 574 14.95 3.46 -21.51
N GLN A 575 13.97 4.32 -21.76
CA GLN A 575 12.56 4.03 -21.48
C GLN A 575 11.66 4.84 -22.41
N PHE A 576 10.58 4.24 -22.91
CA PHE A 576 9.55 4.97 -23.64
C PHE A 576 8.60 5.66 -22.66
N GLY A 577 8.34 6.95 -22.89
CA GLY A 577 7.34 7.72 -22.18
C GLY A 577 5.91 7.39 -22.64
N PRO A 578 4.88 7.89 -21.92
CA PRO A 578 3.47 7.65 -22.25
C PRO A 578 3.03 8.25 -23.60
N ASP A 579 3.78 9.22 -24.12
CA ASP A 579 3.62 9.81 -25.45
C ASP A 579 4.35 9.01 -26.56
N GLY A 580 5.07 7.96 -26.18
CA GLY A 580 5.86 7.12 -27.09
C GLY A 580 7.25 7.66 -27.40
N ASP A 581 7.68 8.77 -26.80
CA ASP A 581 9.04 9.29 -26.98
C ASP A 581 10.06 8.47 -26.20
N LEU A 582 11.29 8.39 -26.71
CA LEU A 582 12.37 7.61 -26.09
C LEU A 582 13.22 8.51 -25.19
N PHE A 583 13.29 8.17 -23.91
CA PHE A 583 14.16 8.83 -22.94
C PHE A 583 15.45 8.04 -22.77
N ILE A 584 16.59 8.73 -22.68
CA ILE A 584 17.93 8.14 -22.64
C ILE A 584 18.70 8.75 -21.48
N CYS A 585 19.17 7.93 -20.55
CA CYS A 585 20.15 8.32 -19.53
C CYS A 585 21.54 8.39 -20.17
N ASP A 586 21.95 9.60 -20.55
CA ASP A 586 23.25 9.90 -21.16
C ASP A 586 24.27 10.22 -20.06
N ILE A 587 24.72 9.17 -19.38
CA ILE A 587 25.27 9.27 -18.02
C ILE A 587 26.60 10.02 -17.97
N GLY A 588 27.45 9.84 -18.99
CA GLY A 588 28.75 10.50 -19.09
C GLY A 588 28.64 12.00 -19.37
N ASN A 589 27.44 12.43 -19.78
CA ASN A 589 27.06 13.82 -19.97
C ASN A 589 26.15 14.34 -18.84
N HIS A 590 25.78 13.53 -17.85
CA HIS A 590 24.94 13.95 -16.72
C HIS A 590 23.59 14.57 -17.12
N VAL A 591 22.98 14.04 -18.18
CA VAL A 591 21.68 14.49 -18.71
C VAL A 591 20.75 13.33 -19.02
N ILE A 592 19.46 13.61 -19.04
CA ILE A 592 18.45 12.77 -19.66
C ILE A 592 18.12 13.40 -21.02
N ARG A 593 18.30 12.64 -22.11
CA ARG A 593 17.92 13.05 -23.47
C ARG A 593 16.54 12.50 -23.80
N ARG A 594 15.79 13.19 -24.64
CA ARG A 594 14.50 12.76 -25.18
C ARG A 594 14.57 12.75 -26.70
N VAL A 595 14.20 11.64 -27.32
CA VAL A 595 14.05 11.52 -28.77
C VAL A 595 12.55 11.51 -29.09
N HIS A 596 12.11 12.51 -29.82
CA HIS A 596 10.74 12.63 -30.29
C HIS A 596 10.45 11.56 -31.34
N ARG A 597 9.50 10.67 -31.07
CA ARG A 597 9.23 9.50 -31.91
C ARG A 597 8.77 9.87 -33.31
N GLU A 598 7.99 10.93 -33.44
CA GLU A 598 7.41 11.34 -34.73
C GLU A 598 8.44 12.00 -35.66
N THR A 599 9.34 12.79 -35.10
CA THR A 599 10.29 13.61 -35.87
C THR A 599 11.70 13.04 -35.89
N GLY A 600 12.03 12.12 -34.96
CA GLY A 600 13.39 11.65 -34.71
C GLY A 600 14.31 12.70 -34.11
N VAL A 601 13.77 13.85 -33.67
CA VAL A 601 14.55 14.96 -33.10
C VAL A 601 14.93 14.65 -31.66
N ILE A 602 16.18 14.92 -31.28
CA ILE A 602 16.67 14.78 -29.90
C ILE A 602 16.75 16.13 -29.19
N THR A 603 16.41 16.15 -27.91
CA THR A 603 16.54 17.31 -27.01
C THR A 603 17.05 16.88 -25.65
N THR A 604 17.59 17.82 -24.88
CA THR A 604 17.87 17.61 -23.45
C THR A 604 16.58 17.80 -22.64
N TYR A 605 16.13 16.73 -21.98
CA TYR A 605 14.95 16.77 -21.11
C TYR A 605 15.28 17.29 -19.72
N ALA A 606 16.38 16.83 -19.13
CA ALA A 606 16.84 17.22 -17.80
C ALA A 606 18.36 17.11 -17.65
N GLY A 607 18.94 17.78 -16.66
CA GLY A 607 20.38 17.87 -16.46
C GLY A 607 21.00 19.10 -17.12
N THR A 608 22.27 19.37 -16.80
CA THR A 608 23.00 20.58 -17.23
C THR A 608 24.29 20.29 -17.98
N GLY A 609 24.56 19.02 -18.31
CA GLY A 609 25.84 18.61 -18.87
C GLY A 609 26.95 18.39 -17.83
N LYS A 610 26.69 18.74 -16.56
CA LYS A 610 27.66 18.66 -15.46
C LYS A 610 27.02 18.03 -14.21
N PRO A 611 27.78 17.24 -13.43
CA PRO A 611 27.27 16.71 -12.17
C PRO A 611 27.09 17.84 -11.15
N GLY A 612 26.05 17.74 -10.34
CA GLY A 612 25.78 18.69 -9.26
C GLY A 612 24.64 18.19 -8.37
N PRO A 613 24.33 18.92 -7.28
CA PRO A 613 23.19 18.60 -6.44
C PRO A 613 21.88 18.76 -7.22
N THR A 614 20.91 17.90 -6.91
CA THR A 614 19.53 17.96 -7.41
C THR A 614 18.64 18.26 -6.20
N PRO A 615 18.37 19.55 -5.89
CA PRO A 615 17.54 19.90 -4.73
C PRO A 615 16.12 19.35 -4.86
N ASP A 616 15.47 19.12 -3.72
CA ASP A 616 14.07 18.72 -3.72
C ASP A 616 13.16 19.83 -4.26
N VAL A 617 12.15 19.44 -5.04
CA VAL A 617 11.19 20.31 -5.74
C VAL A 617 11.85 21.27 -6.76
N ALA A 618 13.06 20.94 -7.26
CA ALA A 618 13.75 21.74 -8.27
C ALA A 618 13.05 21.67 -9.64
N PRO A 619 13.16 22.68 -10.53
CA PRO A 619 12.58 22.61 -11.88
C PRO A 619 13.26 21.51 -12.71
N ILE A 620 12.53 20.86 -13.63
CA ILE A 620 13.11 19.82 -14.51
C ILE A 620 14.23 20.41 -15.39
N VAL A 621 13.98 21.58 -15.99
CA VAL A 621 14.94 22.26 -16.87
C VAL A 621 15.98 23.01 -16.04
N GLY A 622 17.26 22.82 -16.35
CA GLY A 622 18.36 23.56 -15.74
C GLY A 622 18.84 23.02 -14.39
N THR A 623 18.26 21.93 -13.88
CA THR A 623 18.73 21.27 -12.65
C THR A 623 19.82 20.25 -12.95
N PRO A 624 21.00 20.32 -12.30
CA PRO A 624 22.06 19.33 -12.46
C PRO A 624 21.63 17.93 -12.00
N LEU A 625 22.16 16.88 -12.63
CA LEU A 625 21.91 15.49 -12.24
C LEU A 625 23.24 14.77 -11.95
N LYS A 626 23.37 14.16 -10.78
CA LYS A 626 24.58 13.44 -10.40
C LYS A 626 24.52 11.97 -10.81
N GLY A 627 24.73 11.73 -12.11
CA GLY A 627 24.86 10.38 -12.65
C GLY A 627 23.51 9.69 -12.85
N PRO A 628 22.66 10.22 -13.73
CA PRO A 628 21.35 9.66 -14.02
C PRO A 628 21.52 8.25 -14.60
N ARG A 629 21.21 7.20 -13.84
CA ARG A 629 21.65 5.83 -14.15
C ARG A 629 20.56 4.99 -14.77
N SER A 630 19.37 4.97 -14.14
CA SER A 630 18.26 4.13 -14.54
C SER A 630 16.96 4.90 -14.44
N ILE A 631 16.07 4.72 -15.42
CA ILE A 631 14.78 5.40 -15.50
C ILE A 631 13.63 4.42 -15.73
N ASP A 632 12.47 4.78 -15.20
CA ASP A 632 11.19 4.13 -15.49
C ASP A 632 10.03 5.13 -15.37
N PHE A 633 8.82 4.78 -15.84
CA PHE A 633 7.63 5.61 -15.70
C PHE A 633 6.57 4.95 -14.81
N ASP A 634 5.89 5.74 -13.98
CA ASP A 634 4.70 5.27 -13.29
C ASP A 634 3.43 5.37 -14.16
N ARG A 635 2.33 4.76 -13.71
CA ARG A 635 1.01 4.80 -14.38
C ARG A 635 0.42 6.19 -14.58
N HIS A 636 0.93 7.19 -13.88
CA HIS A 636 0.51 8.58 -14.04
C HIS A 636 1.37 9.34 -15.06
N GLY A 637 2.40 8.69 -15.62
CA GLY A 637 3.30 9.27 -16.60
C GLY A 637 4.44 10.08 -15.98
N ASN A 638 4.71 9.92 -14.68
CA ASN A 638 5.89 10.55 -14.06
C ASN A 638 7.14 9.71 -14.32
N LEU A 639 8.24 10.37 -14.66
CA LEU A 639 9.54 9.71 -14.82
C LEU A 639 10.20 9.54 -13.45
N TRP A 640 10.66 8.34 -13.15
CA TRP A 640 11.46 8.02 -11.97
C TRP A 640 12.90 7.80 -12.37
N LEU A 641 13.84 8.30 -11.58
CA LEU A 641 15.27 8.28 -11.85
C LEU A 641 16.05 7.77 -10.64
N ALA A 642 16.81 6.69 -10.81
CA ALA A 642 17.87 6.30 -9.89
C ALA A 642 19.21 6.92 -10.34
N THR A 643 19.96 7.47 -9.39
CA THR A 643 21.28 8.07 -9.62
C THR A 643 22.36 7.24 -8.95
N ARG A 644 23.40 6.84 -9.73
CA ARG A 644 24.46 5.99 -9.20
C ARG A 644 25.41 6.81 -8.33
N GLU A 645 25.99 7.87 -8.88
CA GLU A 645 26.94 8.73 -8.18
C GLU A 645 26.23 9.63 -7.14
N GLY A 646 24.93 9.81 -7.30
CA GLY A 646 24.06 10.50 -6.36
C GLY A 646 23.61 9.64 -5.18
N ASN A 647 23.55 8.30 -5.29
CA ASN A 647 22.93 7.43 -4.26
C ASN A 647 21.50 7.85 -3.90
N GLN A 648 20.75 8.38 -4.88
CA GLN A 648 19.43 8.96 -4.68
C GLN A 648 18.45 8.53 -5.77
N VAL A 649 17.16 8.56 -5.43
CA VAL A 649 16.04 8.32 -6.33
C VAL A 649 15.17 9.57 -6.39
N PHE A 650 14.78 9.96 -7.60
CA PHE A 650 13.96 11.15 -7.87
C PHE A 650 12.72 10.80 -8.69
N ARG A 651 11.63 11.54 -8.47
CA ARG A 651 10.42 11.52 -9.31
C ARG A 651 10.26 12.87 -10.02
N PHE A 652 10.02 12.84 -11.32
CA PHE A 652 9.81 14.00 -12.17
C PHE A 652 8.31 14.14 -12.43
N ASP A 653 7.70 15.14 -11.80
CA ASP A 653 6.30 15.49 -12.04
C ASP A 653 6.24 16.36 -13.30
N SER A 654 5.79 15.76 -14.40
CA SER A 654 5.70 16.41 -15.70
C SER A 654 4.62 17.51 -15.75
N LYS A 655 3.60 17.44 -14.89
CA LYS A 655 2.53 18.45 -14.81
C LYS A 655 2.96 19.67 -14.00
N ALA A 656 3.64 19.43 -12.88
CA ALA A 656 4.18 20.49 -12.04
C ALA A 656 5.50 21.07 -12.58
N GLY A 657 6.20 20.33 -13.45
CA GLY A 657 7.48 20.73 -14.00
C GLY A 657 8.64 20.63 -13.00
N THR A 658 8.53 19.76 -11.98
CA THR A 658 9.46 19.67 -10.85
C THR A 658 10.05 18.27 -10.64
N ILE A 659 11.24 18.21 -10.05
CA ILE A 659 11.96 17.01 -9.60
C ILE A 659 11.82 16.89 -8.09
N GLN A 660 11.33 15.76 -7.60
CA GLN A 660 11.13 15.48 -6.18
C GLN A 660 12.07 14.38 -5.70
N HIS A 661 12.63 14.56 -4.52
CA HIS A 661 13.54 13.61 -3.89
C HIS A 661 12.75 12.53 -3.14
N MET A 662 12.91 11.27 -3.57
CA MET A 662 12.07 10.17 -3.12
C MET A 662 12.81 9.16 -2.23
N ALA A 663 14.12 8.96 -2.43
CA ALA A 663 14.91 8.06 -1.59
C ALA A 663 16.41 8.33 -1.65
N GLY A 664 17.14 7.89 -0.63
CA GLY A 664 18.59 8.00 -0.55
C GLY A 664 19.04 9.30 0.10
N THR A 665 20.01 9.28 1.01
CA THR A 665 20.50 10.54 1.63
C THR A 665 21.50 11.30 0.77
N GLY A 666 21.98 10.72 -0.34
CA GLY A 666 23.16 11.19 -1.05
C GLY A 666 24.45 10.48 -0.64
N GLU A 667 24.48 9.92 0.58
CA GLU A 667 25.61 9.16 1.11
C GLU A 667 25.52 7.68 0.72
N SER A 668 26.67 7.11 0.38
CA SER A 668 26.82 5.70 0.05
C SER A 668 26.68 4.84 1.32
N GLY A 669 25.76 3.87 1.33
CA GLY A 669 25.57 2.96 2.47
C GLY A 669 24.51 1.89 2.25
N PHE A 670 24.31 1.00 3.23
CA PHE A 670 23.32 -0.09 3.19
C PHE A 670 22.56 -0.14 4.52
N ASP A 671 21.64 0.79 4.74
CA ASP A 671 20.82 0.89 5.97
C ASP A 671 19.48 1.57 5.69
N GLY A 672 18.67 1.78 6.74
CA GLY A 672 17.34 2.39 6.62
C GLY A 672 16.25 1.46 6.09
N ASN A 673 16.48 0.14 6.12
CA ASN A 673 15.48 -0.86 5.83
C ASN A 673 14.34 -0.81 6.85
N GLY A 674 13.09 -0.74 6.39
CA GLY A 674 11.91 -0.57 7.22
C GLY A 674 11.65 0.87 7.67
N GLY A 675 12.48 1.85 7.25
CA GLY A 675 12.34 3.27 7.56
C GLY A 675 11.95 4.13 6.35
N PRO A 676 11.79 5.46 6.52
CA PRO A 676 11.49 6.38 5.43
C PRO A 676 12.57 6.33 4.34
N ALA A 677 12.15 6.20 3.08
CA ALA A 677 13.06 6.02 1.95
C ALA A 677 14.06 7.17 1.80
N THR A 678 13.68 8.40 2.14
CA THR A 678 14.53 9.61 2.06
C THR A 678 15.66 9.63 3.10
N GLN A 679 15.59 8.78 4.13
CA GLN A 679 16.60 8.66 5.19
C GLN A 679 17.52 7.45 5.02
N ALA A 680 17.17 6.52 4.13
CA ALA A 680 17.99 5.35 3.86
C ALA A 680 19.26 5.73 3.10
N ARG A 681 20.40 5.11 3.43
CA ARG A 681 21.57 5.16 2.55
C ARG A 681 21.47 4.05 1.51
N LEU A 682 21.63 4.46 0.24
CA LEU A 682 21.74 3.58 -0.91
C LEU A 682 23.20 3.51 -1.34
N LYS A 683 23.59 2.45 -2.07
CA LYS A 683 24.96 2.25 -2.53
C LYS A 683 24.96 1.97 -4.02
N GLY A 684 25.03 3.05 -4.79
CA GLY A 684 25.10 3.01 -6.24
C GLY A 684 23.93 2.24 -6.87
N PRO A 685 22.67 2.67 -6.71
CA PRO A 685 21.54 2.03 -7.37
C PRO A 685 21.68 2.13 -8.89
N LYS A 686 21.53 1.01 -9.60
CA LYS A 686 21.69 0.96 -11.07
C LYS A 686 20.50 0.44 -11.86
N GLY A 687 19.49 -0.06 -11.19
CA GLY A 687 18.22 -0.47 -11.78
C GLY A 687 17.06 0.10 -10.99
N ILE A 688 16.02 0.54 -11.69
CA ILE A 688 14.73 0.96 -11.13
C ILE A 688 13.61 0.33 -11.96
N ALA A 689 12.54 -0.11 -11.29
CA ALA A 689 11.31 -0.57 -11.94
C ALA A 689 10.10 -0.18 -11.08
N ILE A 690 9.02 0.26 -11.70
CA ILE A 690 7.78 0.64 -11.02
C ILE A 690 6.72 -0.43 -11.25
N ASP A 691 6.09 -0.92 -10.19
CA ASP A 691 4.99 -1.88 -10.33
C ASP A 691 3.63 -1.21 -10.52
N ALA A 692 2.60 -2.00 -10.84
CA ALA A 692 1.25 -1.50 -11.11
C ALA A 692 0.62 -0.77 -9.91
N ASP A 693 0.99 -1.17 -8.68
CA ASP A 693 0.53 -0.53 -7.45
C ASP A 693 1.25 0.81 -7.22
N GLY A 694 2.38 1.04 -7.90
CA GLY A 694 3.20 2.24 -7.84
C GLY A 694 4.41 2.10 -6.91
N ASN A 695 4.73 0.90 -6.43
CA ASN A 695 5.94 0.69 -5.63
C ASN A 695 7.17 0.78 -6.53
N VAL A 696 8.27 1.27 -5.96
CA VAL A 696 9.53 1.48 -6.66
C VAL A 696 10.51 0.38 -6.25
N TRP A 697 10.96 -0.41 -7.21
CA TRP A 697 11.90 -1.51 -6.99
C TRP A 697 13.29 -1.10 -7.47
N LEU A 698 14.30 -1.32 -6.63
CA LEU A 698 15.65 -0.85 -6.83
C LEU A 698 16.63 -2.03 -6.82
N ALA A 699 17.49 -2.08 -7.83
CA ALA A 699 18.74 -2.81 -7.78
C ALA A 699 19.79 -1.92 -7.10
N ASP A 700 19.95 -2.08 -5.78
CA ASP A 700 20.98 -1.38 -5.00
C ASP A 700 22.31 -2.11 -5.14
N THR A 701 22.95 -1.87 -6.29
CA THR A 701 23.98 -2.75 -6.87
C THR A 701 25.19 -2.96 -5.98
N GLU A 702 25.72 -1.90 -5.39
CA GLU A 702 26.94 -1.98 -4.56
C GLU A 702 26.64 -2.47 -3.13
N SER A 703 25.35 -2.58 -2.80
CA SER A 703 24.80 -3.24 -1.62
C SER A 703 24.38 -4.68 -1.88
N HIS A 704 24.50 -5.19 -3.13
CA HIS A 704 24.14 -6.58 -3.44
C HIS A 704 22.70 -6.94 -3.07
N SER A 705 21.76 -6.01 -3.24
CA SER A 705 20.38 -6.17 -2.74
C SER A 705 19.31 -5.58 -3.64
N VAL A 706 18.10 -6.15 -3.52
CA VAL A 706 16.86 -5.58 -4.02
C VAL A 706 16.19 -4.82 -2.89
N ARG A 707 15.94 -3.52 -3.10
CA ARG A 707 15.25 -2.63 -2.16
C ARG A 707 13.92 -2.18 -2.77
N ARG A 708 12.88 -1.99 -1.97
CA ARG A 708 11.56 -1.55 -2.45
C ARG A 708 11.05 -0.35 -1.67
N ILE A 709 10.67 0.73 -2.36
CA ILE A 709 9.93 1.85 -1.76
C ILE A 709 8.44 1.58 -1.93
N ARG A 710 7.69 1.54 -0.83
CA ARG A 710 6.24 1.35 -0.87
C ARG A 710 5.53 2.64 -1.26
N ALA A 711 4.59 2.53 -2.21
CA ALA A 711 3.82 3.68 -2.70
C ALA A 711 2.92 4.28 -1.62
N ASP A 712 2.37 3.43 -0.74
CA ASP A 712 1.39 3.81 0.28
C ASP A 712 1.98 4.57 1.47
N SER A 713 3.26 4.37 1.76
CA SER A 713 3.89 4.77 3.02
C SER A 713 5.22 5.49 2.84
N GLY A 714 5.85 5.38 1.66
CA GLY A 714 7.20 5.92 1.42
C GLY A 714 8.29 5.20 2.21
N ILE A 715 8.01 4.01 2.76
CA ILE A 715 8.98 3.18 3.48
C ILE A 715 9.84 2.40 2.49
N LEU A 716 11.14 2.30 2.76
CA LEU A 716 12.08 1.52 1.98
C LEU A 716 12.42 0.20 2.68
N GLU A 717 12.16 -0.92 2.03
CA GLU A 717 12.33 -2.28 2.57
C GLU A 717 13.44 -3.05 1.86
N LEU A 718 14.08 -3.98 2.57
CA LEU A 718 14.93 -5.01 1.96
C LEU A 718 14.04 -6.16 1.50
N VAL A 719 14.09 -6.48 0.20
CA VAL A 719 13.28 -7.59 -0.35
C VAL A 719 14.14 -8.82 -0.65
N ALA A 720 15.36 -8.62 -1.15
CA ALA A 720 16.30 -9.72 -1.42
C ALA A 720 17.75 -9.26 -1.28
N GLY A 721 18.66 -10.20 -1.03
CA GLY A 721 20.08 -9.89 -0.79
C GLY A 721 20.41 -9.74 0.68
N THR A 722 21.67 -10.00 1.03
CA THR A 722 22.16 -9.97 2.42
C THR A 722 22.99 -8.70 2.74
N GLY A 723 23.25 -7.85 1.75
CA GLY A 723 24.26 -6.79 1.86
C GLY A 723 25.67 -7.23 1.47
N GLU A 724 25.91 -8.54 1.34
CA GLU A 724 27.20 -9.13 1.02
C GLU A 724 27.21 -9.74 -0.39
N LYS A 725 28.35 -9.60 -1.05
CA LYS A 725 28.59 -10.21 -2.36
C LYS A 725 28.66 -11.72 -2.24
N GLY A 726 27.88 -12.45 -3.05
CA GLY A 726 28.00 -13.90 -3.17
C GLY A 726 27.04 -14.50 -4.19
N ASP A 727 27.09 -15.83 -4.34
CA ASP A 727 26.11 -16.64 -5.08
C ASP A 727 25.30 -17.47 -4.07
N GLY A 728 24.18 -16.91 -3.63
CA GLY A 728 23.33 -17.49 -2.61
C GLY A 728 22.34 -18.54 -3.13
N PRO A 729 21.78 -19.37 -2.23
CA PRO A 729 20.80 -20.38 -2.59
C PRO A 729 19.46 -19.76 -2.99
N ASP A 730 18.67 -20.53 -3.75
CA ASP A 730 17.25 -20.26 -3.96
C ASP A 730 16.45 -20.45 -2.65
N GLY A 731 15.24 -19.90 -2.59
CA GLY A 731 14.33 -20.00 -1.45
C GLY A 731 14.10 -18.64 -0.78
N ASP A 732 14.54 -18.48 0.47
CA ASP A 732 14.34 -17.25 1.23
C ASP A 732 15.16 -16.08 0.63
N PRO A 733 14.51 -15.04 0.08
CA PRO A 733 15.23 -13.98 -0.63
C PRO A 733 16.18 -13.18 0.26
N LEU A 734 15.94 -13.13 1.57
CA LEU A 734 16.81 -12.46 2.54
C LEU A 734 18.05 -13.27 2.93
N ARG A 735 18.12 -14.54 2.50
CA ARG A 735 19.30 -15.42 2.70
C ARG A 735 20.08 -15.65 1.41
N CYS A 736 19.55 -15.19 0.27
CA CYS A 736 20.22 -15.30 -1.01
C CYS A 736 21.24 -14.15 -1.15
N GLN A 737 22.53 -14.46 -1.01
CA GLN A 737 23.60 -13.53 -1.40
C GLN A 737 23.51 -13.27 -2.92
N LEU A 738 23.60 -12.01 -3.33
CA LEU A 738 23.60 -11.61 -4.74
C LEU A 738 24.95 -10.99 -5.08
N ALA A 739 25.29 -10.89 -6.36
CA ALA A 739 26.54 -10.28 -6.78
C ALA A 739 26.27 -9.20 -7.83
N ARG A 740 26.20 -7.95 -7.36
CA ARG A 740 26.10 -6.74 -8.19
C ARG A 740 25.00 -6.87 -9.25
N LEU A 741 23.78 -7.10 -8.78
CA LEU A 741 22.60 -7.03 -9.63
C LEU A 741 22.48 -5.68 -10.36
N HIS A 742 22.22 -5.72 -11.67
CA HIS A 742 22.05 -4.52 -12.51
C HIS A 742 20.63 -4.42 -13.05
N GLY A 743 20.17 -5.44 -13.76
CA GLY A 743 18.82 -5.48 -14.32
C GLY A 743 17.79 -5.76 -13.24
N ILE A 744 16.73 -4.96 -13.22
CA ILE A 744 15.53 -5.23 -12.44
C ILE A 744 14.30 -4.91 -13.29
N PHE A 745 13.33 -5.81 -13.31
CA PHE A 745 12.07 -5.63 -14.01
C PHE A 745 10.95 -6.24 -13.18
N VAL A 746 9.90 -5.47 -12.95
CA VAL A 746 8.68 -6.00 -12.33
C VAL A 746 7.73 -6.39 -13.44
N ASP A 747 7.39 -7.66 -13.47
CA ASP A 747 6.47 -8.23 -14.43
C ASP A 747 5.02 -7.92 -14.06
N TYR A 748 4.14 -8.09 -15.03
CA TYR A 748 2.72 -7.83 -14.87
C TYR A 748 2.02 -8.77 -13.88
N ASP A 749 2.60 -9.94 -13.61
CA ASP A 749 2.14 -10.89 -12.60
C ASP A 749 2.66 -10.57 -11.18
N GLY A 750 3.43 -9.49 -11.04
CA GLY A 750 4.07 -9.05 -9.80
C GLY A 750 5.36 -9.79 -9.46
N SER A 751 5.85 -10.69 -10.32
CA SER A 751 7.18 -11.26 -10.18
C SER A 751 8.26 -10.22 -10.49
N VAL A 752 9.40 -10.31 -9.81
CA VAL A 752 10.50 -9.36 -9.99
C VAL A 752 11.71 -10.10 -10.53
N TRP A 753 12.08 -9.79 -11.76
CA TRP A 753 13.19 -10.37 -12.50
C TRP A 753 14.46 -9.59 -12.26
N ILE A 754 15.54 -10.31 -12.00
CA ILE A 754 16.82 -9.74 -11.58
C ILE A 754 17.93 -10.33 -12.46
N GLY A 755 18.69 -9.45 -13.11
CA GLY A 755 20.00 -9.80 -13.66
C GLY A 755 21.02 -9.81 -12.53
N ASP A 756 21.24 -10.98 -11.92
CA ASP A 756 22.23 -11.18 -10.85
C ASP A 756 23.62 -11.31 -11.50
N SER A 757 24.17 -10.16 -11.85
CA SER A 757 25.11 -10.05 -12.95
C SER A 757 26.43 -10.77 -12.70
N GLU A 758 27.03 -10.64 -11.53
CA GLU A 758 28.33 -11.28 -11.24
C GLU A 758 28.19 -12.70 -10.68
N THR A 759 26.96 -13.18 -10.46
CA THR A 759 26.71 -14.62 -10.29
C THR A 759 26.38 -15.28 -11.62
N HIS A 760 26.28 -14.53 -12.72
CA HIS A 760 25.96 -15.09 -14.05
C HIS A 760 24.60 -15.80 -14.08
N ARG A 761 23.61 -15.26 -13.35
CA ARG A 761 22.25 -15.81 -13.25
C ARG A 761 21.18 -14.78 -13.55
N ILE A 762 20.06 -15.27 -14.09
CA ILE A 762 18.78 -14.58 -14.03
C ILE A 762 18.02 -15.15 -12.83
N ARG A 763 17.67 -14.31 -11.86
CA ARG A 763 16.85 -14.66 -10.71
C ARG A 763 15.44 -14.11 -10.89
N VAL A 764 14.48 -14.72 -10.21
CA VAL A 764 13.11 -14.19 -10.12
C VAL A 764 12.61 -14.29 -8.69
N LEU A 765 12.07 -13.19 -8.18
CA LEU A 765 11.29 -13.14 -6.96
C LEU A 765 9.82 -13.38 -7.29
N ARG A 766 9.18 -14.30 -6.58
CA ARG A 766 7.74 -14.54 -6.67
C ARG A 766 7.10 -14.50 -5.31
N LYS A 767 5.83 -14.14 -5.27
CA LYS A 767 5.08 -14.28 -4.03
C LYS A 767 4.94 -15.77 -3.69
N LYS A 768 5.17 -16.17 -2.43
CA LYS A 768 4.86 -17.53 -1.97
C LYS A 768 3.37 -17.74 -2.19
N VAL A 769 3.03 -18.69 -3.08
CA VAL A 769 1.67 -19.18 -3.19
C VAL A 769 1.34 -19.78 -1.84
N GLN A 770 0.38 -19.20 -1.11
CA GLN A 770 -0.11 -19.85 0.11
C GLN A 770 -0.52 -21.27 -0.29
N PRO A 771 -0.06 -22.32 0.41
CA PRO A 771 -0.68 -23.63 0.24
C PRO A 771 -2.18 -23.41 0.44
N SER A 772 -2.97 -23.89 -0.51
CA SER A 772 -4.42 -23.75 -0.53
C SER A 772 -4.95 -23.84 0.90
N VAL A 773 -5.49 -22.72 1.39
CA VAL A 773 -6.37 -22.72 2.57
C VAL A 773 -7.31 -23.91 2.38
N PRO A 774 -7.56 -24.76 3.39
CA PRO A 774 -8.56 -25.81 3.26
C PRO A 774 -9.82 -25.15 2.69
N ILE A 775 -10.30 -25.67 1.55
CA ILE A 775 -11.36 -25.08 0.74
C ILE A 775 -12.46 -24.60 1.69
N GLN A 776 -12.59 -23.28 1.83
CA GLN A 776 -13.83 -22.72 2.37
C GLN A 776 -14.92 -23.24 1.46
N LYS A 777 -15.88 -23.93 2.05
CA LYS A 777 -16.88 -24.68 1.29
C LYS A 777 -17.63 -23.67 0.42
N GLN A 778 -17.58 -23.82 -0.89
CA GLN A 778 -18.23 -22.85 -1.76
C GLN A 778 -19.69 -23.24 -1.91
N VAL A 779 -20.59 -22.26 -1.91
CA VAL A 779 -22.02 -22.50 -2.14
C VAL A 779 -22.50 -21.64 -3.29
N ILE A 780 -23.30 -22.24 -4.17
CA ILE A 780 -23.96 -21.54 -5.26
C ILE A 780 -25.41 -21.21 -4.87
N GLU A 781 -25.72 -19.93 -4.76
CA GLU A 781 -26.98 -19.43 -4.22
C GLU A 781 -27.86 -18.77 -5.29
N LEU A 782 -29.18 -18.85 -5.12
CA LEU A 782 -30.14 -18.11 -5.94
C LEU A 782 -30.15 -16.63 -5.52
N VAL A 783 -29.88 -15.75 -6.48
CA VAL A 783 -30.03 -14.29 -6.29
C VAL A 783 -31.36 -13.81 -6.86
N ALA A 784 -31.72 -14.26 -8.06
CA ALA A 784 -32.92 -13.83 -8.76
C ALA A 784 -33.46 -14.94 -9.67
N GLY A 785 -34.77 -15.01 -9.90
CA GLY A 785 -35.40 -16.03 -10.75
C GLY A 785 -36.46 -16.86 -10.04
N GLY A 786 -37.56 -16.21 -9.65
CA GLY A 786 -38.75 -16.81 -9.06
C GLY A 786 -39.91 -16.99 -10.06
N LYS A 787 -41.14 -16.99 -9.55
CA LYS A 787 -42.35 -17.32 -10.36
C LYS A 787 -43.30 -16.14 -10.60
N ARG A 788 -43.11 -15.00 -9.93
CA ARG A 788 -44.05 -13.87 -9.98
C ARG A 788 -43.70 -12.91 -11.12
N GLU A 789 -44.64 -12.65 -12.01
CA GLU A 789 -44.53 -11.65 -13.10
C GLU A 789 -44.68 -10.22 -12.55
N GLU A 790 -43.84 -9.84 -11.60
CA GLU A 790 -43.86 -8.57 -10.91
C GLU A 790 -42.44 -8.03 -10.76
N VAL A 791 -42.31 -6.70 -10.77
CA VAL A 791 -41.07 -5.97 -10.46
C VAL A 791 -41.34 -5.07 -9.25
N LYS A 792 -40.29 -4.65 -8.54
CA LYS A 792 -40.31 -4.00 -7.21
C LYS A 792 -40.65 -4.96 -6.06
N ILE A 793 -40.27 -6.22 -6.22
CA ILE A 793 -40.31 -7.26 -5.19
C ILE A 793 -38.92 -7.86 -5.02
N THR A 794 -38.72 -8.67 -3.99
CA THR A 794 -37.46 -9.41 -3.77
C THR A 794 -37.09 -10.19 -5.02
N ALA A 795 -35.83 -10.08 -5.46
CA ALA A 795 -35.39 -10.61 -6.74
C ALA A 795 -35.55 -12.14 -6.86
N THR A 796 -35.44 -12.87 -5.75
CA THR A 796 -35.65 -14.33 -5.68
C THR A 796 -37.10 -14.75 -5.93
N GLU A 797 -38.07 -13.85 -5.78
CA GLU A 797 -39.49 -14.11 -6.06
C GLU A 797 -39.90 -13.73 -7.50
N ALA A 798 -39.21 -12.75 -8.07
CA ALA A 798 -39.51 -12.19 -9.38
C ALA A 798 -39.09 -13.11 -10.52
N LYS A 799 -39.99 -13.30 -11.49
CA LYS A 799 -39.71 -14.05 -12.71
C LYS A 799 -38.85 -13.21 -13.65
N LEU A 800 -37.72 -13.78 -14.05
CA LEU A 800 -36.88 -13.25 -15.12
C LEU A 800 -37.28 -13.89 -16.45
N HIS A 801 -36.84 -13.26 -17.54
CA HIS A 801 -37.05 -13.71 -18.91
C HIS A 801 -35.71 -13.72 -19.65
N GLU A 802 -35.05 -14.86 -19.72
CA GLU A 802 -33.75 -15.04 -20.37
C GLU A 802 -32.70 -13.99 -19.95
N PRO A 803 -32.32 -13.92 -18.65
CA PRO A 803 -31.24 -13.03 -18.21
C PRO A 803 -29.93 -13.43 -18.91
N PHE A 804 -29.23 -12.45 -19.48
CA PHE A 804 -28.14 -12.73 -20.43
C PHE A 804 -26.82 -12.04 -20.09
N GLY A 805 -26.86 -10.76 -19.72
CA GLY A 805 -25.69 -9.99 -19.31
C GLY A 805 -25.90 -9.35 -17.94
N LEU A 806 -24.82 -9.19 -17.18
CA LEU A 806 -24.87 -8.54 -15.88
C LEU A 806 -23.58 -7.74 -15.61
N ASP A 807 -23.69 -6.61 -14.94
CA ASP A 807 -22.54 -5.79 -14.49
C ASP A 807 -22.90 -4.95 -13.25
N TRP A 808 -21.92 -4.26 -12.68
CA TRP A 808 -22.02 -3.63 -11.36
C TRP A 808 -21.97 -2.11 -11.39
N GLY A 809 -22.87 -1.49 -10.62
CA GLY A 809 -22.74 -0.10 -10.19
C GLY A 809 -21.65 0.07 -9.13
N ALA A 810 -21.03 1.25 -9.07
CA ALA A 810 -20.02 1.58 -8.04
C ALA A 810 -20.58 1.50 -6.61
N ASP A 811 -21.89 1.70 -6.47
CA ASP A 811 -22.65 1.58 -5.23
C ASP A 811 -22.86 0.11 -4.80
N GLY A 812 -22.65 -0.86 -5.69
CA GLY A 812 -22.94 -2.28 -5.46
C GLY A 812 -24.28 -2.75 -6.03
N THR A 813 -25.01 -1.88 -6.74
CA THR A 813 -26.24 -2.26 -7.46
C THR A 813 -25.90 -3.20 -8.62
N ALA A 814 -26.55 -4.36 -8.71
CA ALA A 814 -26.40 -5.25 -9.86
C ALA A 814 -27.31 -4.80 -11.00
N TRP A 815 -26.80 -4.72 -12.22
CA TRP A 815 -27.55 -4.38 -13.43
C TRP A 815 -27.62 -5.60 -14.34
N ILE A 816 -28.80 -5.85 -14.88
CA ILE A 816 -29.10 -7.08 -15.62
C ILE A 816 -29.80 -6.71 -16.93
N ILE A 817 -29.37 -7.32 -18.02
CA ILE A 817 -30.07 -7.25 -19.30
C ILE A 817 -30.70 -8.60 -19.61
N GLU A 818 -31.98 -8.55 -19.92
CA GLU A 818 -32.73 -9.69 -20.42
C GLU A 818 -32.78 -9.66 -21.95
N MET A 819 -32.46 -10.79 -22.56
CA MET A 819 -32.49 -10.94 -24.02
C MET A 819 -33.85 -11.48 -24.47
N ALA A 820 -34.14 -11.37 -25.78
CA ALA A 820 -35.22 -12.03 -26.49
C ALA A 820 -36.63 -11.85 -25.90
N ALA A 821 -37.08 -12.71 -24.99
CA ALA A 821 -38.40 -12.60 -24.37
C ALA A 821 -38.51 -11.40 -23.41
N GLY A 822 -37.39 -10.94 -22.82
CA GLY A 822 -37.37 -9.85 -21.86
C GLY A 822 -37.11 -8.45 -22.44
N ASN A 823 -36.16 -8.30 -23.38
CA ASN A 823 -35.80 -7.01 -24.04
C ASN A 823 -35.75 -5.78 -23.10
N ARG A 824 -35.31 -5.96 -21.84
CA ARG A 824 -35.37 -4.92 -20.80
C ARG A 824 -34.14 -4.92 -19.91
N LEU A 825 -33.87 -3.74 -19.35
CA LEU A 825 -32.84 -3.49 -18.35
C LEU A 825 -33.48 -3.52 -16.96
N LEU A 826 -32.91 -4.33 -16.09
CA LEU A 826 -33.29 -4.49 -14.70
C LEU A 826 -32.14 -4.10 -13.78
N SER A 827 -32.45 -3.83 -12.51
CA SER A 827 -31.46 -3.69 -11.45
C SER A 827 -31.89 -4.42 -10.19
N ILE A 828 -30.94 -4.91 -9.39
CA ILE A 828 -31.16 -5.38 -8.02
C ILE A 828 -30.45 -4.40 -7.10
N ASP A 829 -31.22 -3.71 -6.25
CA ASP A 829 -30.67 -2.77 -5.26
C ASP A 829 -30.04 -3.50 -4.06
N LEU A 830 -29.44 -2.74 -3.14
CA LEU A 830 -28.70 -3.27 -1.99
C LEU A 830 -29.62 -4.04 -1.02
N GLU A 831 -30.92 -3.78 -1.06
CA GLU A 831 -31.95 -4.50 -0.30
C GLU A 831 -32.41 -5.79 -0.99
N GLY A 832 -31.87 -6.12 -2.18
CA GLY A 832 -32.22 -7.32 -2.93
C GLY A 832 -33.52 -7.20 -3.73
N VAL A 833 -34.01 -5.98 -3.99
CA VAL A 833 -35.26 -5.74 -4.72
C VAL A 833 -34.99 -5.56 -6.21
N LEU A 834 -35.71 -6.31 -7.05
CA LEU A 834 -35.62 -6.22 -8.50
C LEU A 834 -36.42 -5.01 -9.02
N ARG A 835 -35.83 -4.17 -9.87
CA ARG A 835 -36.48 -3.00 -10.47
C ARG A 835 -36.33 -2.99 -11.98
N HIS A 836 -37.39 -2.59 -12.68
CA HIS A 836 -37.35 -2.32 -14.13
C HIS A 836 -36.86 -0.89 -14.38
N ARG A 837 -35.83 -0.75 -15.23
CA ARG A 837 -35.10 0.51 -15.43
C ARG A 837 -35.23 1.06 -16.85
N ALA A 838 -35.22 0.19 -17.87
CA ALA A 838 -35.42 0.60 -19.25
C ALA A 838 -35.89 -0.57 -20.14
N GLY A 839 -36.35 -0.28 -21.35
CA GLY A 839 -36.78 -1.29 -22.32
C GLY A 839 -38.18 -1.83 -22.03
N LYS A 840 -38.70 -2.67 -22.93
CA LYS A 840 -40.00 -3.35 -22.82
C LYS A 840 -39.86 -4.76 -23.36
N LEU A 841 -40.74 -5.67 -22.93
CA LEU A 841 -40.81 -7.04 -23.47
C LEU A 841 -40.99 -7.02 -25.00
N GLU A 842 -41.81 -6.10 -25.50
CA GLU A 842 -42.01 -5.88 -26.93
C GLU A 842 -40.73 -5.35 -27.60
N PRO A 843 -40.14 -6.11 -28.55
CA PRO A 843 -38.93 -5.67 -29.25
C PRO A 843 -39.20 -4.46 -30.14
N GLY A 844 -38.18 -3.61 -30.30
CA GLY A 844 -38.26 -2.46 -31.20
C GLY A 844 -37.01 -1.58 -31.13
N PHE A 845 -37.08 -0.41 -31.77
CA PHE A 845 -35.91 0.48 -31.98
C PHE A 845 -36.11 1.93 -31.50
N PHE A 846 -37.23 2.26 -30.84
CA PHE A 846 -37.57 3.63 -30.43
C PHE A 846 -37.01 4.01 -29.05
N GLY A 847 -37.03 5.32 -28.74
CA GLY A 847 -36.82 5.84 -27.37
C GLY A 847 -35.55 6.63 -27.12
N ASP A 848 -34.74 6.91 -28.15
CA ASP A 848 -33.55 7.77 -27.99
C ASP A 848 -33.92 9.20 -27.57
N GLY A 849 -33.19 9.73 -26.59
CA GLY A 849 -33.39 11.08 -26.02
C GLY A 849 -34.56 11.19 -25.05
N GLY A 850 -35.17 10.05 -24.66
CA GLY A 850 -36.37 10.01 -23.84
C GLY A 850 -36.26 9.05 -22.64
N ASP A 851 -37.35 8.99 -21.88
CA ASP A 851 -37.52 8.10 -20.73
C ASP A 851 -37.28 6.63 -21.11
N GLY A 852 -36.33 5.99 -20.43
CA GLY A 852 -35.88 4.63 -20.69
C GLY A 852 -36.97 3.57 -20.56
N LEU A 853 -38.00 3.79 -19.73
CA LEU A 853 -39.13 2.85 -19.61
C LEU A 853 -40.03 2.84 -20.86
N LYS A 854 -39.91 3.86 -21.71
CA LYS A 854 -40.60 3.95 -23.00
C LYS A 854 -39.74 3.44 -24.15
N ALA A 855 -38.43 3.31 -23.95
CA ALA A 855 -37.52 2.80 -24.96
C ALA A 855 -37.80 1.32 -25.27
N GLN A 856 -37.41 0.91 -26.47
CA GLN A 856 -37.45 -0.48 -26.90
C GLN A 856 -36.04 -0.91 -27.31
N PHE A 857 -35.68 -2.12 -26.90
CA PHE A 857 -34.48 -2.84 -27.30
C PHE A 857 -34.87 -4.01 -28.18
N GLN A 858 -33.92 -4.56 -28.93
CA GLN A 858 -34.15 -5.75 -29.74
C GLN A 858 -32.96 -6.70 -29.63
N GLY A 859 -33.14 -7.74 -28.82
CA GLY A 859 -32.09 -8.72 -28.53
C GLY A 859 -30.84 -8.10 -27.90
N PRO A 860 -30.95 -7.37 -26.78
CA PRO A 860 -29.78 -6.80 -26.13
C PRO A 860 -28.97 -7.91 -25.42
N HIS A 861 -27.73 -8.14 -25.86
CA HIS A 861 -26.93 -9.28 -25.43
C HIS A 861 -26.06 -9.01 -24.21
N ASN A 862 -25.64 -7.77 -23.98
CA ASN A 862 -24.66 -7.46 -22.94
C ASN A 862 -24.81 -6.02 -22.47
N LEU A 863 -24.32 -5.77 -21.25
CA LEU A 863 -24.25 -4.43 -20.68
C LEU A 863 -22.92 -4.26 -19.94
N THR A 864 -22.48 -3.01 -19.82
CA THR A 864 -21.40 -2.64 -18.89
C THR A 864 -21.67 -1.27 -18.28
N MET A 865 -21.23 -1.07 -17.03
CA MET A 865 -21.36 0.18 -16.30
C MET A 865 -20.04 0.93 -16.25
N ALA A 866 -20.02 2.18 -16.72
CA ALA A 866 -18.88 3.06 -16.49
C ALA A 866 -18.83 3.60 -15.06
N PRO A 867 -17.63 3.94 -14.55
CA PRO A 867 -17.48 4.64 -13.26
C PRO A 867 -18.28 5.94 -13.16
N SER A 868 -18.61 6.58 -14.30
CA SER A 868 -19.45 7.77 -14.35
C SER A 868 -20.93 7.53 -14.03
N GLY A 869 -21.37 6.27 -13.89
CA GLY A 869 -22.79 5.91 -13.70
C GLY A 869 -23.58 5.79 -15.00
N ARG A 870 -22.90 5.86 -16.15
CA ARG A 870 -23.49 5.61 -17.48
C ARG A 870 -23.35 4.14 -17.85
N LEU A 871 -24.46 3.48 -18.17
CA LEU A 871 -24.48 2.14 -18.72
C LEU A 871 -24.35 2.17 -20.25
N TYR A 872 -23.68 1.16 -20.79
CA TYR A 872 -23.64 0.84 -22.22
C TYR A 872 -24.28 -0.54 -22.42
N ILE A 873 -25.15 -0.66 -23.41
CA ILE A 873 -25.94 -1.85 -23.70
C ILE A 873 -25.73 -2.21 -25.15
N ALA A 874 -25.28 -3.43 -25.41
CA ALA A 874 -25.15 -3.98 -26.75
C ALA A 874 -26.53 -4.42 -27.27
N ASP A 875 -27.23 -3.50 -27.94
CA ASP A 875 -28.55 -3.70 -28.56
C ASP A 875 -28.38 -4.34 -29.94
N THR A 876 -28.07 -5.63 -29.91
CA THR A 876 -27.41 -6.35 -31.00
C THR A 876 -28.21 -6.35 -32.29
N TRP A 877 -29.52 -6.69 -32.25
CA TRP A 877 -30.31 -6.80 -33.48
C TRP A 877 -30.76 -5.44 -34.02
N ASN A 878 -30.65 -4.38 -33.21
CA ASN A 878 -30.74 -3.00 -33.68
C ASN A 878 -29.40 -2.46 -34.24
N GLY A 879 -28.30 -3.18 -34.02
CA GLY A 879 -26.98 -2.79 -34.53
C GLY A 879 -26.39 -1.60 -33.79
N ARG A 880 -26.71 -1.42 -32.51
CA ARG A 880 -26.32 -0.22 -31.75
C ARG A 880 -25.74 -0.54 -30.39
N ILE A 881 -24.91 0.36 -29.89
CA ILE A 881 -24.69 0.49 -28.44
C ILE A 881 -25.68 1.54 -27.92
N ARG A 882 -26.60 1.15 -27.05
CA ARG A 882 -27.47 2.07 -26.32
C ARG A 882 -26.78 2.48 -25.03
N THR A 883 -26.98 3.71 -24.62
CA THR A 883 -26.53 4.25 -23.35
C THR A 883 -27.74 4.48 -22.45
N PHE A 884 -27.57 4.24 -21.16
CA PHE A 884 -28.57 4.58 -20.14
C PHE A 884 -27.90 5.35 -19.02
N ASP A 885 -28.44 6.52 -18.72
CA ASP A 885 -27.98 7.33 -17.59
C ASP A 885 -28.79 6.97 -16.34
N SER A 886 -28.10 6.43 -15.33
CA SER A 886 -28.76 5.89 -14.14
C SER A 886 -29.42 6.96 -13.24
N GLY A 887 -28.97 8.21 -13.33
CA GLY A 887 -29.50 9.34 -12.56
C GLY A 887 -30.72 9.98 -13.20
N THR A 888 -30.73 10.12 -14.53
CA THR A 888 -31.82 10.76 -15.28
C THR A 888 -32.85 9.77 -15.83
N GLY A 889 -32.47 8.50 -16.02
CA GLY A 889 -33.30 7.47 -16.62
C GLY A 889 -33.42 7.56 -18.15
N ILE A 890 -32.59 8.37 -18.80
CA ILE A 890 -32.65 8.60 -20.25
C ILE A 890 -31.88 7.51 -21.01
N VAL A 891 -32.45 7.05 -22.13
CA VAL A 891 -31.78 6.16 -23.10
C VAL A 891 -31.41 6.93 -24.36
N GLU A 892 -30.19 6.73 -24.86
CA GLU A 892 -29.73 7.29 -26.15
C GLU A 892 -28.79 6.32 -26.88
N SER A 893 -28.70 6.39 -28.20
CA SER A 893 -27.67 5.65 -28.94
C SER A 893 -26.30 6.32 -28.81
N LEU A 894 -25.24 5.52 -28.67
CA LEU A 894 -23.86 6.02 -28.64
C LEU A 894 -23.54 6.70 -29.97
N LYS A 895 -23.21 8.00 -29.92
CA LYS A 895 -22.88 8.78 -31.11
C LYS A 895 -21.63 8.22 -31.78
N GLY A 896 -21.66 8.14 -33.12
CA GLY A 896 -20.54 7.67 -33.93
C GLY A 896 -20.49 6.15 -34.13
N TYR A 897 -21.33 5.37 -33.43
CA TYR A 897 -21.38 3.91 -33.58
C TYR A 897 -22.78 3.43 -34.02
N ALA A 898 -22.87 2.84 -35.22
CA ALA A 898 -24.06 2.14 -35.69
C ALA A 898 -23.70 1.14 -36.78
N VAL A 899 -24.23 -0.07 -36.67
CA VAL A 899 -24.20 -1.11 -37.71
C VAL A 899 -25.47 -0.99 -38.56
N PRO A 900 -25.38 -1.04 -39.91
CA PRO A 900 -26.56 -0.97 -40.77
C PRO A 900 -27.62 -2.04 -40.43
N GLU A 901 -28.91 -1.68 -40.43
CA GLU A 901 -30.01 -2.55 -39.97
C GLU A 901 -30.05 -3.91 -40.69
N GLU A 902 -29.77 -3.93 -41.99
CA GLU A 902 -29.71 -5.16 -42.79
C GLU A 902 -28.61 -6.13 -42.33
N GLN A 903 -27.51 -5.60 -41.79
CA GLN A 903 -26.40 -6.38 -41.22
C GLN A 903 -26.72 -6.77 -39.77
N ALA A 904 -27.29 -5.86 -38.99
CA ALA A 904 -27.64 -6.05 -37.58
C ALA A 904 -28.56 -7.27 -37.32
N ARG A 905 -29.57 -7.50 -38.19
CA ARG A 905 -30.51 -8.64 -38.08
C ARG A 905 -29.86 -10.02 -38.11
N ARG A 906 -28.60 -10.11 -38.52
CA ARG A 906 -27.81 -11.35 -38.51
C ARG A 906 -26.55 -11.26 -37.64
N ASN A 907 -26.16 -10.04 -37.23
CA ASN A 907 -24.74 -9.68 -37.05
C ASN A 907 -24.60 -8.23 -36.50
N GLY A 908 -24.53 -8.03 -35.17
CA GLY A 908 -24.36 -6.70 -34.54
C GLY A 908 -23.41 -6.73 -33.34
N PRO A 909 -23.33 -5.67 -32.50
CA PRO A 909 -22.50 -5.67 -31.30
C PRO A 909 -23.01 -6.74 -30.33
N TYR A 910 -22.18 -7.71 -29.98
CA TYR A 910 -22.58 -8.80 -29.08
C TYR A 910 -22.17 -8.58 -27.63
N CYS A 911 -21.08 -7.84 -27.41
CA CYS A 911 -20.52 -7.57 -26.09
C CYS A 911 -19.87 -6.19 -26.10
N ALA A 912 -20.08 -5.44 -25.03
CA ALA A 912 -19.48 -4.14 -24.80
C ALA A 912 -18.99 -4.10 -23.35
N THR A 913 -17.67 -3.98 -23.14
CA THR A 913 -17.05 -3.96 -21.81
C THR A 913 -16.19 -2.72 -21.65
N ILE A 914 -16.32 -2.06 -20.51
CA ILE A 914 -15.45 -0.91 -20.21
C ILE A 914 -14.16 -1.38 -19.55
N ASP A 915 -13.06 -0.72 -19.87
CA ASP A 915 -11.79 -0.97 -19.19
C ASP A 915 -11.83 -0.48 -17.74
N PHE A 916 -10.89 -0.97 -16.94
CA PHE A 916 -10.79 -0.63 -15.52
C PHE A 916 -10.56 0.88 -15.27
N THR A 917 -10.08 1.63 -16.26
CA THR A 917 -9.88 3.08 -16.16
C THR A 917 -11.17 3.87 -16.42
N GLY A 918 -12.19 3.23 -17.01
CA GLY A 918 -13.40 3.90 -17.46
C GLY A 918 -13.22 4.74 -18.73
N ARG A 919 -12.06 4.65 -19.39
CA ARG A 919 -11.73 5.45 -20.58
C ARG A 919 -12.15 4.79 -21.87
N TYR A 920 -11.99 3.48 -21.97
CA TYR A 920 -12.17 2.77 -23.24
C TYR A 920 -13.29 1.74 -23.15
N LEU A 921 -14.24 1.84 -24.07
CA LEU A 921 -15.26 0.83 -24.30
C LEU A 921 -14.77 -0.13 -25.39
N PHE A 922 -14.63 -1.41 -25.07
CA PHE A 922 -14.32 -2.46 -26.04
C PHE A 922 -15.60 -3.11 -26.52
N VAL A 923 -15.73 -3.29 -27.84
CA VAL A 923 -16.93 -3.86 -28.46
C VAL A 923 -16.54 -5.05 -29.33
N ALA A 924 -17.08 -6.23 -29.03
CA ALA A 924 -17.02 -7.36 -29.93
C ALA A 924 -18.12 -7.21 -30.99
N ASP A 925 -17.72 -6.84 -32.19
CA ASP A 925 -18.61 -6.48 -33.29
C ASP A 925 -18.27 -7.31 -34.53
N LEU A 926 -19.16 -8.24 -34.89
CA LEU A 926 -19.05 -9.11 -36.07
C LEU A 926 -17.82 -10.03 -36.08
N ARG A 927 -16.73 -9.50 -36.63
CA ARG A 927 -15.45 -10.14 -36.97
C ARG A 927 -14.28 -9.27 -36.53
N GLN A 928 -14.59 -8.24 -35.74
CA GLN A 928 -13.65 -7.28 -35.22
C GLN A 928 -13.92 -7.05 -33.74
N VAL A 929 -12.89 -6.55 -33.08
CA VAL A 929 -12.98 -5.97 -31.76
C VAL A 929 -12.60 -4.52 -31.91
N LEU A 930 -13.52 -3.64 -31.51
CA LEU A 930 -13.36 -2.20 -31.57
C LEU A 930 -13.02 -1.66 -30.19
N ARG A 931 -12.32 -0.53 -30.15
CA ARG A 931 -12.09 0.29 -28.97
C ARG A 931 -12.66 1.67 -29.24
N ILE A 932 -13.46 2.17 -28.32
CA ILE A 932 -14.07 3.50 -28.37
C ILE A 932 -13.57 4.31 -27.18
N ASP A 933 -12.95 5.47 -27.41
CA ASP A 933 -12.59 6.40 -26.32
C ASP A 933 -13.85 7.13 -25.85
N CYS A 934 -14.23 6.94 -24.59
CA CYS A 934 -15.45 7.49 -24.02
C CYS A 934 -15.46 9.03 -23.91
N ARG A 935 -14.32 9.71 -24.10
CA ARG A 935 -14.21 11.17 -23.97
C ARG A 935 -14.61 11.90 -25.23
N ASP A 936 -14.18 11.40 -26.39
CA ASP A 936 -14.39 12.04 -27.69
C ASP A 936 -15.14 11.16 -28.70
N GLY A 937 -15.34 9.87 -28.39
CA GLY A 937 -16.02 8.90 -29.24
C GLY A 937 -15.15 8.34 -30.36
N ALA A 938 -13.83 8.53 -30.33
CA ALA A 938 -12.93 7.98 -31.36
C ALA A 938 -12.99 6.45 -31.37
N ILE A 939 -13.16 5.86 -32.55
CA ILE A 939 -13.30 4.40 -32.75
C ILE A 939 -12.08 3.85 -33.49
N GLU A 940 -11.50 2.79 -32.95
CA GLU A 940 -10.36 2.08 -33.53
C GLU A 940 -10.59 0.57 -33.54
N VAL A 941 -10.01 -0.11 -34.53
CA VAL A 941 -9.98 -1.57 -34.56
C VAL A 941 -8.79 -2.06 -33.73
N VAL A 942 -9.04 -2.98 -32.80
CA VAL A 942 -8.02 -3.61 -31.95
C VAL A 942 -7.70 -5.02 -32.43
N ALA A 943 -8.69 -5.75 -32.92
CA ALA A 943 -8.52 -7.09 -33.47
C ALA A 943 -9.48 -7.33 -34.63
N GLY A 944 -9.08 -8.17 -35.58
CA GLY A 944 -9.94 -8.59 -36.68
C GLY A 944 -9.86 -7.70 -37.91
N ASN A 945 -9.68 -8.31 -39.07
CA ASN A 945 -9.64 -7.64 -40.38
C ASN A 945 -10.96 -7.73 -41.16
N GLY A 946 -12.06 -8.13 -40.50
CA GLY A 946 -13.37 -8.31 -41.13
C GLY A 946 -13.54 -9.64 -41.91
N LYS A 947 -12.52 -10.49 -42.00
CA LYS A 947 -12.61 -11.83 -42.62
C LYS A 947 -12.75 -12.93 -41.58
N LYS A 948 -13.44 -14.01 -41.96
CA LYS A 948 -13.55 -15.22 -41.14
C LYS A 948 -12.31 -16.08 -41.32
N GLY A 949 -11.69 -16.49 -40.22
CA GLY A 949 -10.51 -17.37 -40.25
C GLY A 949 -9.81 -17.42 -38.90
N ILE A 950 -8.96 -18.42 -38.72
CA ILE A 950 -8.17 -18.58 -37.50
C ILE A 950 -6.93 -17.66 -37.60
N PRO A 951 -6.69 -16.78 -36.62
CA PRO A 951 -5.51 -15.92 -36.61
C PRO A 951 -4.23 -16.75 -36.45
N LYS A 952 -3.12 -16.26 -37.01
CA LYS A 952 -1.79 -16.83 -36.76
C LYS A 952 -1.22 -16.18 -35.50
N ASP A 953 -0.79 -17.00 -34.54
CA ASP A 953 -0.18 -16.49 -33.30
C ASP A 953 1.04 -15.60 -33.61
N GLY A 954 1.12 -14.47 -32.91
CA GLY A 954 2.15 -13.44 -33.08
C GLY A 954 1.93 -12.49 -34.27
N ALA A 955 0.85 -12.64 -35.03
CA ALA A 955 0.47 -11.68 -36.08
C ALA A 955 -0.13 -10.39 -35.48
N LEU A 956 -0.17 -9.31 -36.27
CA LEU A 956 -0.90 -8.11 -35.90
C LEU A 956 -2.40 -8.45 -35.81
N ALA A 957 -3.01 -8.15 -34.67
CA ALA A 957 -4.39 -8.46 -34.38
C ALA A 957 -5.35 -7.78 -35.37
N THR A 958 -5.07 -6.52 -35.72
CA THR A 958 -5.85 -5.71 -36.67
C THR A 958 -5.83 -6.25 -38.10
N GLU A 959 -4.79 -6.99 -38.47
CA GLU A 959 -4.63 -7.61 -39.79
C GLU A 959 -5.10 -9.07 -39.82
N SER A 960 -5.41 -9.64 -38.67
CA SER A 960 -5.73 -11.06 -38.54
C SER A 960 -7.22 -11.34 -38.75
N PRO A 961 -7.61 -12.48 -39.36
CA PRO A 961 -9.00 -12.89 -39.39
C PRO A 961 -9.45 -13.40 -38.02
N LEU A 962 -10.75 -13.36 -37.74
CA LEU A 962 -11.36 -13.91 -36.51
C LEU A 962 -12.57 -14.79 -36.85
N VAL A 963 -12.91 -15.72 -35.96
CA VAL A 963 -14.03 -16.66 -36.07
C VAL A 963 -15.13 -16.32 -35.05
N ASP A 964 -16.02 -15.40 -35.43
CA ASP A 964 -17.20 -15.01 -34.61
C ASP A 964 -16.81 -14.56 -33.18
N PRO A 965 -16.02 -13.48 -33.04
CA PRO A 965 -15.77 -12.84 -31.76
C PRO A 965 -17.09 -12.47 -31.10
N ARG A 966 -17.31 -13.03 -29.91
CA ARG A 966 -18.58 -13.00 -29.20
C ARG A 966 -18.50 -12.16 -27.93
N ALA A 967 -17.38 -12.25 -27.22
CA ALA A 967 -17.15 -11.48 -26.00
C ALA A 967 -15.74 -10.91 -25.99
N VAL A 968 -15.59 -9.79 -25.30
CA VAL A 968 -14.32 -9.10 -25.12
C VAL A 968 -14.22 -8.59 -23.70
N ALA A 969 -13.02 -8.62 -23.13
CA ALA A 969 -12.68 -7.85 -21.93
C ALA A 969 -11.20 -7.51 -21.93
N ALA A 970 -10.85 -6.41 -21.28
CA ALA A 970 -9.47 -6.03 -21.05
C ALA A 970 -9.08 -6.31 -19.59
N ASP A 971 -7.86 -6.81 -19.37
CA ASP A 971 -7.31 -6.90 -18.00
C ASP A 971 -6.63 -5.59 -17.59
N ARG A 972 -6.16 -5.54 -16.34
CA ARG A 972 -5.45 -4.37 -15.78
C ARG A 972 -4.08 -4.11 -16.43
N LEU A 973 -3.63 -5.03 -17.28
CA LEU A 973 -2.31 -5.03 -17.90
C LEU A 973 -2.36 -4.54 -19.35
N GLY A 974 -3.57 -4.22 -19.85
CA GLY A 974 -3.79 -3.77 -21.22
C GLY A 974 -3.91 -4.90 -22.23
N ASN A 975 -3.97 -6.17 -21.80
CA ASN A 975 -4.31 -7.26 -22.69
C ASN A 975 -5.80 -7.23 -23.01
N VAL A 976 -6.17 -7.52 -24.25
CA VAL A 976 -7.57 -7.60 -24.70
C VAL A 976 -7.88 -9.05 -25.05
N TYR A 977 -8.73 -9.68 -24.26
CA TYR A 977 -9.16 -11.06 -24.45
C TYR A 977 -10.36 -11.11 -25.38
N VAL A 978 -10.32 -11.99 -26.37
CA VAL A 978 -11.36 -12.15 -27.39
C VAL A 978 -11.85 -13.59 -27.38
N LEU A 979 -13.12 -13.77 -27.03
CA LEU A 979 -13.77 -15.08 -26.97
C LEU A 979 -14.53 -15.35 -28.27
N GLU A 980 -14.18 -16.42 -28.95
CA GLU A 980 -14.80 -16.82 -30.21
C GLU A 980 -15.87 -17.87 -29.99
N ARG A 981 -17.13 -17.57 -30.33
CA ARG A 981 -18.23 -18.52 -30.10
C ARG A 981 -18.15 -19.71 -31.04
N ASN A 982 -18.08 -19.46 -32.35
CA ASN A 982 -18.00 -20.53 -33.35
C ASN A 982 -16.55 -20.97 -33.62
N GLY A 983 -15.56 -20.16 -33.21
CA GLY A 983 -14.16 -20.57 -33.14
C GLY A 983 -13.85 -21.46 -31.94
N ASN A 984 -14.72 -21.51 -30.93
CA ASN A 984 -14.55 -22.24 -29.67
C ASN A 984 -13.20 -21.97 -28.99
N ALA A 985 -12.66 -20.76 -29.13
CA ALA A 985 -11.30 -20.42 -28.73
C ALA A 985 -11.27 -19.13 -27.92
N LEU A 986 -10.30 -19.05 -27.00
CA LEU A 986 -9.94 -17.80 -26.34
C LEU A 986 -8.67 -17.27 -26.99
N ARG A 987 -8.73 -16.03 -27.47
CA ARG A 987 -7.58 -15.28 -27.97
C ARG A 987 -7.21 -14.18 -26.98
N VAL A 988 -5.98 -13.71 -27.08
CA VAL A 988 -5.55 -12.47 -26.43
C VAL A 988 -4.78 -11.62 -27.42
N VAL A 989 -5.05 -10.33 -27.37
CA VAL A 989 -4.25 -9.28 -28.01
C VAL A 989 -3.41 -8.65 -26.91
N ASP A 990 -2.10 -8.70 -27.06
CA ASP A 990 -1.18 -8.08 -26.10
C ASP A 990 -1.20 -6.54 -26.24
N PRO A 991 -0.57 -5.78 -25.32
CA PRO A 991 -0.52 -4.32 -25.39
C PRO A 991 0.21 -3.78 -26.65
N PHE A 992 0.94 -4.63 -27.37
CA PHE A 992 1.64 -4.32 -28.62
C PHE A 992 0.78 -4.62 -29.86
N GLY A 993 -0.46 -5.06 -29.70
CA GLY A 993 -1.40 -5.36 -30.78
C GLY A 993 -1.14 -6.70 -31.47
N ARG A 994 -0.42 -7.63 -30.84
CA ARG A 994 -0.17 -8.99 -31.37
C ARG A 994 -1.23 -9.95 -30.84
N ILE A 995 -1.80 -10.78 -31.72
CA ILE A 995 -2.79 -11.79 -31.33
C ILE A 995 -2.14 -13.16 -31.11
N ARG A 996 -2.57 -13.86 -30.06
CA ARG A 996 -2.26 -15.28 -29.83
C ARG A 996 -3.47 -16.03 -29.32
N THR A 997 -3.48 -17.35 -29.48
CA THR A 997 -4.51 -18.21 -28.90
C THR A 997 -4.08 -18.84 -27.59
N LEU A 998 -4.94 -18.69 -26.60
CA LEU A 998 -4.77 -19.18 -25.23
C LEU A 998 -5.43 -20.54 -25.05
N ILE A 999 -6.68 -20.66 -25.52
CA ILE A 999 -7.49 -21.85 -25.34
C ILE A 999 -7.93 -22.37 -26.68
N ASN A 1000 -7.81 -23.69 -26.86
CA ASN A 1000 -8.35 -24.45 -27.98
C ASN A 1000 -7.92 -23.94 -29.37
N PRO A 1001 -6.62 -23.99 -29.73
CA PRO A 1001 -6.13 -23.61 -31.05
C PRO A 1001 -6.72 -24.42 -32.20
N SER A 1002 -7.21 -25.65 -31.95
CA SER A 1002 -7.88 -26.44 -32.99
C SER A 1002 -9.27 -25.89 -33.35
N GLY A 1003 -9.89 -25.12 -32.44
CA GLY A 1003 -11.26 -24.63 -32.56
C GLY A 1003 -12.33 -25.72 -32.55
N GLU A 1004 -11.94 -26.96 -32.24
CA GLU A 1004 -12.85 -28.09 -32.14
C GLU A 1004 -13.75 -27.92 -30.91
N LYS A 1005 -15.05 -28.11 -31.09
CA LYS A 1005 -15.99 -28.14 -29.96
C LYS A 1005 -15.78 -29.39 -29.10
N GLY A 1006 -15.92 -29.28 -27.77
CA GLY A 1006 -15.83 -30.44 -26.88
C GLY A 1006 -15.83 -30.06 -25.40
N VAL A 1007 -15.59 -31.05 -24.52
CA VAL A 1007 -15.73 -30.95 -23.03
C VAL A 1007 -14.41 -31.20 -22.27
N LYS A 1008 -13.25 -31.03 -22.90
CA LYS A 1008 -11.95 -31.12 -22.24
C LYS A 1008 -11.66 -29.81 -21.50
N LEU A 1009 -12.22 -29.67 -20.30
CA LEU A 1009 -12.36 -28.37 -19.60
C LEU A 1009 -11.41 -28.17 -18.42
N GLU A 1010 -10.77 -29.23 -17.94
CA GLU A 1010 -9.79 -29.20 -16.85
C GLU A 1010 -8.45 -29.71 -17.40
N THR A 1011 -7.47 -28.82 -17.51
CA THR A 1011 -6.22 -29.11 -18.22
C THR A 1011 -5.02 -28.44 -17.57
N THR A 1012 -3.84 -29.00 -17.80
CA THR A 1012 -2.57 -28.39 -17.40
C THR A 1012 -2.15 -27.24 -18.32
N THR A 1013 -2.72 -27.17 -19.54
CA THR A 1013 -2.47 -26.10 -20.53
C THR A 1013 -3.78 -25.62 -21.17
N GLY A 1014 -3.91 -24.34 -21.50
CA GLY A 1014 -5.08 -23.82 -22.21
C GLY A 1014 -5.26 -24.42 -23.61
N ALA A 1015 -4.15 -24.73 -24.30
CA ALA A 1015 -4.16 -25.32 -25.64
C ALA A 1015 -4.91 -26.67 -25.71
N ASP A 1016 -4.89 -27.42 -24.61
CA ASP A 1016 -5.62 -28.67 -24.49
C ASP A 1016 -7.12 -28.50 -24.22
N GLY A 1017 -7.54 -27.30 -23.83
CA GLY A 1017 -8.92 -26.97 -23.55
C GLY A 1017 -9.82 -27.21 -24.75
N ARG A 1018 -11.08 -27.59 -24.53
CA ARG A 1018 -12.13 -27.62 -25.54
C ARG A 1018 -13.34 -26.87 -25.02
N LEU A 1019 -13.72 -25.82 -25.72
CA LEU A 1019 -14.92 -25.02 -25.43
C LEU A 1019 -16.05 -25.46 -26.36
N PHE A 1020 -17.30 -25.13 -26.05
CA PHE A 1020 -18.41 -25.34 -26.97
C PHE A 1020 -19.42 -24.19 -26.92
N GLY A 1021 -19.35 -23.34 -27.94
CA GLY A 1021 -20.22 -22.19 -28.07
C GLY A 1021 -20.14 -21.21 -26.88
N PRO A 1022 -18.93 -20.82 -26.41
CA PRO A 1022 -18.79 -19.92 -25.28
C PRO A 1022 -19.39 -18.54 -25.59
N LYS A 1023 -19.98 -17.90 -24.57
CA LYS A 1023 -20.87 -16.75 -24.75
C LYS A 1023 -20.42 -15.45 -24.12
N HIS A 1024 -19.69 -15.52 -23.01
CA HIS A 1024 -19.23 -14.34 -22.30
C HIS A 1024 -17.94 -14.64 -21.55
N LEU A 1025 -17.17 -13.59 -21.28
CA LEU A 1025 -16.06 -13.64 -20.34
C LEU A 1025 -16.02 -12.37 -19.49
N CYS A 1026 -15.38 -12.45 -18.33
CA CYS A 1026 -14.98 -11.30 -17.53
C CYS A 1026 -13.59 -11.55 -16.93
N ILE A 1027 -12.96 -10.50 -16.43
CA ILE A 1027 -11.66 -10.58 -15.75
C ILE A 1027 -11.88 -10.49 -14.25
N ASP A 1028 -11.31 -11.42 -13.48
CA ASP A 1028 -11.39 -11.38 -12.03
C ASP A 1028 -10.34 -10.46 -11.38
N LEU A 1029 -10.42 -10.32 -10.05
CA LEU A 1029 -9.53 -9.41 -9.29
C LEU A 1029 -8.04 -9.81 -9.36
N GLU A 1030 -7.73 -11.03 -9.81
CA GLU A 1030 -6.38 -11.57 -9.99
C GLU A 1030 -5.92 -11.60 -11.46
N ASN A 1031 -6.65 -10.95 -12.37
CA ASN A 1031 -6.42 -10.97 -13.83
C ASN A 1031 -6.58 -12.36 -14.49
N ARG A 1032 -7.39 -13.25 -13.90
CA ARG A 1032 -7.78 -14.52 -14.55
C ARG A 1032 -9.04 -14.31 -15.39
N VAL A 1033 -9.18 -15.09 -16.45
CA VAL A 1033 -10.31 -15.01 -17.37
C VAL A 1033 -11.39 -15.99 -16.92
N VAL A 1034 -12.57 -15.49 -16.57
CA VAL A 1034 -13.75 -16.31 -16.26
C VAL A 1034 -14.61 -16.41 -17.50
N ILE A 1035 -15.02 -17.63 -17.88
CA ILE A 1035 -15.67 -17.91 -19.17
C ILE A 1035 -17.00 -18.62 -18.92
N ALA A 1036 -18.07 -18.09 -19.50
CA ALA A 1036 -19.36 -18.76 -19.60
C ALA A 1036 -19.39 -19.65 -20.85
N ASP A 1037 -19.22 -20.96 -20.67
CA ASP A 1037 -19.20 -21.94 -21.76
C ASP A 1037 -20.58 -22.57 -21.93
N ALA A 1038 -21.40 -21.94 -22.79
CA ALA A 1038 -22.84 -22.10 -22.75
C ALA A 1038 -23.32 -23.50 -23.16
N GLU A 1039 -22.82 -24.07 -24.27
CA GLU A 1039 -23.28 -25.39 -24.73
C GLU A 1039 -22.65 -26.53 -23.93
N ASN A 1040 -21.58 -26.25 -23.19
CA ASN A 1040 -21.01 -27.18 -22.22
C ASN A 1040 -21.64 -27.05 -20.83
N HIS A 1041 -22.55 -26.09 -20.59
CA HIS A 1041 -23.27 -25.97 -19.31
C HIS A 1041 -22.37 -25.74 -18.09
N VAL A 1042 -21.29 -24.97 -18.27
CA VAL A 1042 -20.24 -24.76 -17.25
C VAL A 1042 -19.72 -23.33 -17.24
N VAL A 1043 -19.14 -22.95 -16.11
CA VAL A 1043 -18.30 -21.76 -15.98
C VAL A 1043 -16.87 -22.20 -15.69
N LEU A 1044 -15.93 -21.62 -16.43
CA LEU A 1044 -14.50 -21.95 -16.38
C LEU A 1044 -13.70 -20.74 -15.90
N ARG A 1045 -12.53 -21.01 -15.34
CA ARG A 1045 -11.50 -20.03 -15.02
C ARG A 1045 -10.20 -20.41 -15.70
N TYR A 1046 -9.63 -19.47 -16.44
CA TYR A 1046 -8.34 -19.60 -17.07
C TYR A 1046 -7.34 -18.64 -16.44
N ASP A 1047 -6.23 -19.17 -15.94
CA ASP A 1047 -5.12 -18.37 -15.43
C ASP A 1047 -4.04 -18.21 -16.52
N PRO A 1048 -3.92 -17.03 -17.14
CA PRO A 1048 -2.94 -16.79 -18.20
C PRO A 1048 -1.48 -16.80 -17.70
N ARG A 1049 -1.24 -16.72 -16.39
CA ARG A 1049 0.11 -16.68 -15.79
C ARG A 1049 0.76 -18.07 -15.75
N ILE A 1050 -0.06 -19.09 -15.54
CA ILE A 1050 0.36 -20.49 -15.43
C ILE A 1050 -0.23 -21.37 -16.55
N ASP A 1051 -0.92 -20.77 -17.51
CA ASP A 1051 -1.61 -21.41 -18.63
C ASP A 1051 -2.59 -22.53 -18.19
N ARG A 1052 -3.33 -22.33 -17.10
CA ARG A 1052 -4.19 -23.38 -16.53
C ARG A 1052 -5.66 -23.07 -16.73
N LEU A 1053 -6.43 -24.07 -17.22
CA LEU A 1053 -7.88 -24.01 -17.32
C LEU A 1053 -8.52 -24.94 -16.30
N GLU A 1054 -9.48 -24.42 -15.55
CA GLU A 1054 -10.25 -25.20 -14.58
C GLU A 1054 -11.73 -24.85 -14.64
N ARG A 1055 -12.56 -25.82 -14.25
CA ARG A 1055 -13.99 -25.63 -14.09
C ARG A 1055 -14.29 -25.16 -12.67
N ILE A 1056 -15.15 -24.15 -12.55
CA ILE A 1056 -15.48 -23.53 -11.25
C ILE A 1056 -16.98 -23.55 -10.94
N ALA A 1057 -17.84 -23.82 -11.93
CA ALA A 1057 -19.26 -24.11 -11.71
C ALA A 1057 -19.84 -24.94 -12.85
N GLY A 1058 -20.92 -25.66 -12.57
CA GLY A 1058 -21.64 -26.45 -13.57
C GLY A 1058 -21.17 -27.90 -13.65
N THR A 1059 -22.11 -28.83 -13.67
CA THR A 1059 -21.80 -30.27 -13.82
C THR A 1059 -21.37 -30.66 -15.24
N GLY A 1060 -21.64 -29.82 -16.24
CA GLY A 1060 -21.57 -30.19 -17.66
C GLY A 1060 -22.86 -30.77 -18.23
N GLN A 1061 -23.87 -30.99 -17.38
CA GLN A 1061 -25.20 -31.44 -17.79
C GLN A 1061 -26.20 -30.28 -17.74
N ARG A 1062 -27.02 -30.18 -18.79
CA ARG A 1062 -28.14 -29.24 -18.81
C ARG A 1062 -29.19 -29.64 -17.77
N GLY A 1063 -29.56 -28.71 -16.90
CA GLY A 1063 -30.67 -28.85 -15.96
C GLY A 1063 -30.70 -27.68 -14.97
N ASP A 1064 -31.46 -27.82 -13.88
CA ASP A 1064 -31.75 -26.74 -12.93
C ASP A 1064 -31.52 -27.13 -11.44
N VAL A 1065 -31.02 -28.32 -11.16
CA VAL A 1065 -30.80 -28.82 -9.78
C VAL A 1065 -29.46 -28.36 -9.18
N GLY A 1066 -29.31 -28.47 -7.85
CA GLY A 1066 -28.04 -28.27 -7.13
C GLY A 1066 -27.78 -26.86 -6.60
N VAL A 1067 -28.73 -25.92 -6.75
CA VAL A 1067 -28.65 -24.61 -6.07
C VAL A 1067 -28.75 -24.79 -4.56
N GLY A 1068 -27.91 -24.07 -3.81
CA GLY A 1068 -27.70 -24.19 -2.37
C GLY A 1068 -26.65 -25.23 -1.98
N GLY A 1069 -26.01 -25.90 -2.95
CA GLY A 1069 -24.92 -26.85 -2.75
C GLY A 1069 -23.59 -26.36 -3.36
N GLU A 1070 -22.66 -27.30 -3.61
CA GLU A 1070 -21.38 -27.00 -4.22
C GLU A 1070 -21.55 -26.49 -5.67
N PRO A 1071 -20.80 -25.46 -6.12
CA PRO A 1071 -20.89 -24.94 -7.48
C PRO A 1071 -20.69 -25.98 -8.59
N LEU A 1072 -19.83 -26.97 -8.37
CA LEU A 1072 -19.53 -28.03 -9.35
C LEU A 1072 -20.65 -29.07 -9.48
N ASP A 1073 -21.53 -29.17 -8.49
CA ASP A 1073 -22.68 -30.09 -8.47
C ASP A 1073 -23.96 -29.44 -9.01
N CYS A 1074 -23.95 -28.12 -9.24
CA CYS A 1074 -25.10 -27.41 -9.81
C CYS A 1074 -25.21 -27.65 -11.33
N GLN A 1075 -26.41 -27.98 -11.79
CA GLN A 1075 -26.73 -28.04 -13.21
C GLN A 1075 -27.09 -26.64 -13.72
N LEU A 1076 -26.42 -26.22 -14.79
CA LEU A 1076 -26.67 -24.95 -15.47
C LEU A 1076 -27.32 -25.22 -16.83
N ALA A 1077 -28.18 -24.33 -17.29
CA ALA A 1077 -28.80 -24.36 -18.61
C ALA A 1077 -28.37 -23.14 -19.43
N ARG A 1078 -27.26 -23.32 -20.16
CA ARG A 1078 -26.61 -22.31 -21.00
C ARG A 1078 -26.30 -21.03 -20.22
N PRO A 1079 -25.25 -21.04 -19.38
CA PRO A 1079 -24.77 -19.80 -18.78
C PRO A 1079 -24.34 -18.84 -19.90
N HIS A 1080 -24.96 -17.67 -20.01
CA HIS A 1080 -24.63 -16.70 -21.06
C HIS A 1080 -23.81 -15.52 -20.59
N GLY A 1081 -23.78 -15.23 -19.29
CA GLY A 1081 -23.11 -14.07 -18.70
C GLY A 1081 -22.50 -14.41 -17.35
N VAL A 1082 -21.32 -13.87 -17.13
CA VAL A 1082 -20.53 -13.99 -15.89
C VAL A 1082 -19.98 -12.62 -15.53
N SER A 1083 -20.00 -12.26 -14.26
CA SER A 1083 -19.36 -11.04 -13.76
C SER A 1083 -18.89 -11.23 -12.32
N ILE A 1084 -17.83 -10.51 -11.96
CA ILE A 1084 -17.23 -10.54 -10.63
C ILE A 1084 -17.67 -9.29 -9.88
N HIS A 1085 -18.22 -9.47 -8.68
CA HIS A 1085 -18.57 -8.33 -7.83
C HIS A 1085 -17.29 -7.54 -7.48
N PRO A 1086 -17.21 -6.23 -7.77
CA PRO A 1086 -15.96 -5.48 -7.73
C PRO A 1086 -15.34 -5.33 -6.34
N LYS A 1087 -16.15 -5.38 -5.27
CA LYS A 1087 -15.70 -5.30 -3.86
C LYS A 1087 -15.47 -6.66 -3.20
N THR A 1088 -16.41 -7.61 -3.33
CA THR A 1088 -16.37 -8.90 -2.64
C THR A 1088 -15.61 -9.98 -3.39
N GLY A 1089 -15.46 -9.85 -4.73
CA GLY A 1089 -14.86 -10.88 -5.57
C GLY A 1089 -15.78 -12.06 -5.88
N GLU A 1090 -17.04 -12.03 -5.45
CA GLU A 1090 -18.03 -13.08 -5.72
C GLU A 1090 -18.32 -13.21 -7.22
N LEU A 1091 -18.43 -14.44 -7.71
CA LEU A 1091 -18.82 -14.73 -9.09
C LEU A 1091 -20.34 -14.83 -9.21
N TRP A 1092 -20.90 -14.04 -10.12
CA TRP A 1092 -22.30 -14.06 -10.47
C TRP A 1092 -22.50 -14.60 -11.88
N ILE A 1093 -23.51 -15.46 -12.06
CA ILE A 1093 -23.77 -16.23 -13.27
C ILE A 1093 -25.21 -15.98 -13.69
N THR A 1094 -25.42 -15.58 -14.94
CA THR A 1094 -26.75 -15.64 -15.56
C THR A 1094 -26.97 -17.03 -16.15
N ASP A 1095 -27.88 -17.78 -15.53
CA ASP A 1095 -28.26 -19.13 -15.95
C ASP A 1095 -29.52 -19.05 -16.81
N THR A 1096 -29.32 -18.61 -18.04
CA THR A 1096 -30.34 -17.99 -18.89
C THR A 1096 -31.56 -18.86 -19.14
N TYR A 1097 -31.38 -20.14 -19.47
CA TYR A 1097 -32.54 -21.00 -19.83
C TYR A 1097 -33.26 -21.56 -18.61
N ASN A 1098 -32.75 -21.28 -17.42
CA ASN A 1098 -33.46 -21.51 -16.16
C ASN A 1098 -34.05 -20.19 -15.60
N ASP A 1099 -34.00 -19.10 -16.37
CA ASP A 1099 -34.52 -17.78 -15.99
C ASP A 1099 -34.04 -17.29 -14.61
N ARG A 1100 -32.76 -17.51 -14.29
CA ARG A 1100 -32.21 -17.19 -12.97
C ARG A 1100 -30.80 -16.60 -12.98
N ILE A 1101 -30.45 -15.98 -11.87
CA ILE A 1101 -29.12 -15.46 -11.56
C ILE A 1101 -28.64 -16.14 -10.29
N LEU A 1102 -27.42 -16.67 -10.36
CA LEU A 1102 -26.77 -17.37 -9.27
C LEU A 1102 -25.54 -16.59 -8.83
N ARG A 1103 -25.14 -16.74 -7.57
CA ARG A 1103 -23.83 -16.28 -7.07
C ARG A 1103 -23.08 -17.39 -6.38
N ILE A 1104 -21.75 -17.34 -6.38
CA ILE A 1104 -20.91 -18.24 -5.60
C ILE A 1104 -20.33 -17.46 -4.42
N THR A 1105 -20.56 -17.97 -3.22
CA THR A 1105 -20.06 -17.47 -1.94
C THR A 1105 -19.15 -18.50 -1.28
N ASN A 1106 -18.30 -18.06 -0.35
CA ASN A 1106 -17.52 -18.95 0.50
C ASN A 1106 -18.24 -19.07 1.86
N GLU A 1107 -18.51 -20.30 2.33
CA GLU A 1107 -18.99 -20.60 3.69
C GLU A 1107 -17.85 -20.68 4.72
#